data_AF-A0A559U8J5-F1
#
_entry.id   AF-A0A559U8J5-F1
#
_cell.length_a   1.000
_cell.length_b   1.000
_cell.length_c   1.000
_cell.angle_alpha   90.00
_cell.angle_beta   90.00
_cell.angle_gamma   90.00
#
_symmetry.space_group_name_H-M   'P 1'
#
loop_
_entity.id
_entity.type
_entity.pdbx_description
1 polymer ?
#
loop_
_entity_poly.entity_id
_entity_poly.type
_entity_poly.pdbx_seq_one_letter_code
_entity_poly.pdbx_strand_id
1 'polypeptide(L)'
;MTGIRVGADDPLQEAQQEVERCRQAGDRPGLARALIRLSALLRNAGRLPEAVAAGEEAVSIFRELHGDAELAWALQNVAARYSEAGQHDKSVTAARERCDILRRLGDRSTLAEALITLSAYLQHTAAYAQAVAAAGEGVSIYRELADEPGLAWGLENLANRYSAAGLHEQSVVAGRECCDIHRRRGDRPELARTLIVLSSYESHTAAYAQAVAAAEEGVSIYRELADEPDLAWGLENLANRYSAAGLHEQSVVAGRECCDIHRRRGDRPDLARTLVVLSSYLRHLRSFAEAIDTAVDGTGFYRELRSDPGEAWALQNLNSCYAAAPWLRVKRAQVSAPDYEGLQAALAESQVRAVGGVQRDESGTARAEVYATVERLDAVRARGLTVDVVDDNTQYWLDRQKEVGRGNRFADGTAPSGLGVPGGTGLGDLYLNVEEVDTAVRNLAATHGDLCRLIELPERTASEAHRVSHALRLGGGADHSRPTVLLLGGQHAREWGGCEILVNLAADLLQAYRGGTGLRYGGREISPVEVRTVMERLHLLVFPMVNPDGRHHSQYHKGDWRKNRNPAYGVPEVSGVDLNRNYDFLFDLGKHWAPSSEGGEVLGATSADPNEYEVYQGPRPFSEAETLNVKWLLDTHPRVRWQVDVHSYTQVFGYNWNNDDNQITDPGMNFRNPAYDGKRGVTRTFHPDRPLEAVYREYIPAADLGIVQSLTQTFTDGLRAVRGTAYQPEQGVVTYVTAGTVDDYAYARHLVDPGREKVHGFFVEFSTEYVPTWTEMTEVIRDVSSGLFSFCHRAALEAGHIATVTRDPDWMDVFGVGGDGLARVAWWHGRWNDWQPIAGHTFVPHTPITALSRDPDWMDIFAVGADGVARVAWWNGGWNAWQPIYARTFAPGTVIAAQSRNSDQMVDGRVRGRGGRPGVRGVVARRVERLAAHRHPYLRPQHPHRGPEP
;
A
#
# COMPACT_ATOMS: atom_id res chain seq x y z
N MET A 1 -84.12 10.45 6.26
CA MET A 1 -84.54 10.03 4.91
C MET A 1 -83.31 10.06 4.02
N THR A 2 -83.05 8.92 3.38
CA THR A 2 -82.11 8.64 2.27
C THR A 2 -80.67 9.13 2.43
N GLY A 3 -79.85 8.29 3.08
CA GLY A 3 -78.42 8.24 2.82
C GLY A 3 -78.15 7.56 1.48
N ILE A 4 -77.21 8.13 0.73
CA ILE A 4 -76.50 7.46 -0.36
C ILE A 4 -75.08 7.26 0.17
N ARG A 5 -74.75 6.01 0.51
CA ARG A 5 -73.36 5.55 0.66
C ARG A 5 -72.84 5.29 -0.76
N VAL A 6 -71.75 5.97 -1.14
CA VAL A 6 -70.88 5.50 -2.22
C VAL A 6 -69.69 4.84 -1.52
N GLY A 7 -69.61 3.52 -1.61
CA GLY A 7 -68.44 2.75 -1.18
C GLY A 7 -67.33 2.89 -2.21
N ALA A 8 -66.11 3.07 -1.74
CA ALA A 8 -64.91 2.68 -2.48
C ALA A 8 -64.39 1.44 -1.75
N ASP A 9 -64.65 0.26 -2.32
CA ASP A 9 -64.12 -1.00 -1.81
C ASP A 9 -62.58 -0.99 -2.01
N ASP A 10 -61.83 -1.53 -1.04
CA ASP A 10 -60.36 -1.61 -1.08
C ASP A 10 -59.93 -2.50 -2.27
N PRO A 11 -59.16 -1.99 -3.26
CA PRO A 11 -58.75 -2.76 -4.45
C PRO A 11 -58.02 -4.07 -4.12
N LEU A 12 -57.31 -4.13 -3.00
CA LEU A 12 -56.65 -5.34 -2.54
C LEU A 12 -57.68 -6.37 -2.05
N GLN A 13 -58.70 -5.91 -1.32
CA GLN A 13 -59.79 -6.74 -0.84
C GLN A 13 -60.65 -7.28 -1.99
N GLU A 14 -60.93 -6.46 -3.01
CA GLU A 14 -61.60 -6.91 -4.24
C GLU A 14 -60.81 -7.98 -4.98
N ALA A 15 -59.49 -7.81 -5.12
CA ALA A 15 -58.62 -8.79 -5.77
C ALA A 15 -58.56 -10.11 -4.98
N GLN A 16 -58.56 -10.06 -3.65
CA GLN A 16 -58.64 -11.26 -2.81
C GLN A 16 -59.99 -11.99 -2.96
N GLN A 17 -61.09 -11.24 -3.03
CA GLN A 17 -62.43 -11.80 -3.26
C GLN A 17 -62.57 -12.39 -4.67
N GLU A 18 -61.94 -11.80 -5.68
CA GLU A 18 -61.90 -12.34 -7.05
C GLU A 18 -61.15 -13.69 -7.09
N VAL A 19 -59.98 -13.78 -6.45
CA VAL A 19 -59.23 -15.03 -6.33
C VAL A 19 -60.09 -16.13 -5.70
N GLU A 20 -60.80 -15.82 -4.61
CA GLU A 20 -61.66 -16.80 -3.95
C GLU A 20 -62.88 -17.19 -4.81
N ARG A 21 -63.50 -16.24 -5.51
CA ARG A 21 -64.59 -16.52 -6.46
C ARG A 21 -64.15 -17.45 -7.59
N CYS A 22 -63.00 -17.17 -8.22
CA CYS A 22 -62.45 -18.05 -9.26
C CYS A 22 -62.12 -19.44 -8.72
N ARG A 23 -61.58 -19.53 -7.49
CA ARG A 23 -61.26 -20.80 -6.84
C ARG A 23 -62.52 -21.63 -6.56
N GLN A 24 -63.59 -21.01 -6.07
CA GLN A 24 -64.88 -21.68 -5.82
C GLN A 24 -65.60 -22.09 -7.11
N ALA A 25 -65.48 -21.29 -8.16
CA ALA A 25 -66.05 -21.58 -9.47
C ALA A 25 -65.27 -22.67 -10.24
N GLY A 26 -64.08 -23.07 -9.79
CA GLY A 26 -63.20 -23.98 -10.51
C GLY A 26 -62.60 -23.37 -11.80
N ASP A 27 -62.67 -22.04 -11.97
CA ASP A 27 -62.12 -21.33 -13.13
C ASP A 27 -60.60 -21.18 -12.97
N ARG A 28 -59.86 -22.21 -13.38
CA ARG A 28 -58.38 -22.25 -13.29
C ARG A 28 -57.72 -21.09 -14.07
N PRO A 29 -58.07 -20.81 -15.35
CA PRO A 29 -57.49 -19.67 -16.07
C PRO A 29 -57.84 -18.31 -15.46
N GLY A 30 -59.06 -18.13 -14.94
CA GLY A 30 -59.47 -16.91 -14.24
C GLY A 30 -58.73 -16.73 -12.92
N LEU A 31 -58.57 -17.82 -12.16
CA LEU A 31 -57.82 -17.83 -10.90
C LEU A 31 -56.38 -17.35 -11.09
N ALA A 32 -55.67 -17.87 -12.09
CA ALA A 32 -54.30 -17.47 -12.37
C ALA A 32 -54.17 -15.98 -12.75
N ARG A 33 -55.12 -15.44 -13.54
CA ARG A 33 -55.17 -14.00 -13.87
C ARG A 33 -55.44 -13.15 -12.64
N ALA A 34 -56.37 -13.58 -11.78
CA ALA A 34 -56.69 -12.89 -10.54
C ALA A 34 -55.50 -12.88 -9.57
N LEU A 35 -54.73 -13.98 -9.51
CA LEU A 35 -53.51 -14.09 -8.69
C LEU A 35 -52.39 -13.15 -9.16
N ILE A 36 -52.19 -12.96 -10.47
CA ILE A 36 -51.22 -11.98 -10.98
C ILE A 36 -51.63 -10.54 -10.61
N ARG A 37 -52.92 -10.20 -10.71
CA ARG A 37 -53.44 -8.91 -10.26
C ARG A 37 -53.23 -8.72 -8.75
N LEU A 38 -53.51 -9.76 -7.96
CA LEU A 38 -53.29 -9.75 -6.51
C LEU A 38 -51.80 -9.56 -6.18
N SER A 39 -50.89 -10.23 -6.87
CA SER A 39 -49.44 -10.08 -6.70
C SER A 39 -48.99 -8.62 -6.87
N ALA A 40 -49.46 -7.95 -7.93
CA ALA A 40 -49.13 -6.55 -8.17
C ALA A 40 -49.65 -5.60 -7.06
N LEU A 41 -50.86 -5.86 -6.56
CA LEU A 41 -51.45 -5.07 -5.47
C LEU A 41 -50.76 -5.31 -4.13
N LEU A 42 -50.39 -6.56 -3.83
CA LEU A 42 -49.62 -6.92 -2.64
C LEU A 42 -48.23 -6.27 -2.65
N ARG A 43 -47.57 -6.21 -3.81
CA ARG A 43 -46.31 -5.46 -3.98
C ARG A 43 -46.50 -3.98 -3.62
N ASN A 44 -47.54 -3.34 -4.16
CA ASN A 44 -47.82 -1.92 -3.87
C ASN A 44 -48.13 -1.67 -2.38
N ALA A 45 -48.68 -2.67 -1.69
CA ALA A 45 -48.93 -2.63 -0.25
C ALA A 45 -47.71 -3.00 0.61
N GLY A 46 -46.53 -3.24 0.01
CA GLY A 46 -45.30 -3.64 0.72
C GLY A 46 -45.28 -5.09 1.21
N ARG A 47 -46.28 -5.91 0.84
CA ARG A 47 -46.44 -7.31 1.27
C ARG A 47 -45.73 -8.26 0.30
N LEU A 48 -44.43 -8.06 0.15
CA LEU A 48 -43.62 -8.69 -0.89
C LEU A 48 -43.59 -10.24 -0.84
N PRO A 49 -43.49 -10.91 0.33
CA PRO A 49 -43.54 -12.38 0.39
C PRO A 49 -44.86 -12.96 -0.14
N GLU A 50 -45.98 -12.29 0.13
CA GLU A 50 -47.30 -12.71 -0.32
C GLU A 50 -47.49 -12.44 -1.82
N ALA A 51 -46.90 -11.35 -2.32
CA ALA A 51 -46.85 -11.06 -3.75
C ALA A 51 -46.09 -12.15 -4.52
N VAL A 52 -44.96 -12.64 -3.97
CA VAL A 52 -44.20 -13.77 -4.54
C VAL A 52 -45.06 -15.02 -4.56
N ALA A 53 -45.70 -15.38 -3.45
CA ALA A 53 -46.54 -16.58 -3.35
C ALA A 53 -47.70 -16.57 -4.37
N ALA A 54 -48.39 -15.44 -4.52
CA ALA A 54 -49.45 -15.30 -5.51
C ALA A 54 -48.94 -15.44 -6.96
N GLY A 55 -47.74 -14.91 -7.25
CA GLY A 55 -47.09 -15.07 -8.56
C GLY A 55 -46.67 -16.53 -8.83
N GLU A 56 -46.12 -17.22 -7.84
CA GLU A 56 -45.73 -18.64 -7.93
C GLU A 56 -46.96 -19.54 -8.18
N GLU A 57 -48.07 -19.30 -7.47
CA GLU A 57 -49.33 -20.03 -7.67
C GLU A 57 -49.85 -19.82 -9.10
N ALA A 58 -49.84 -18.59 -9.61
CA ALA A 58 -50.26 -18.29 -10.99
C ALA A 58 -49.39 -19.00 -12.05
N VAL A 59 -48.07 -19.02 -11.87
CA VAL A 59 -47.14 -19.74 -12.75
C VAL A 59 -47.42 -21.24 -12.74
N SER A 60 -47.67 -21.83 -11.56
CA SER A 60 -48.03 -23.26 -11.45
C SER A 60 -49.30 -23.58 -12.24
N ILE A 61 -50.33 -22.74 -12.11
CA ILE A 61 -51.61 -22.95 -12.81
C ILE A 61 -51.44 -22.88 -14.32
N PHE A 62 -50.78 -21.83 -14.83
CA PHE A 62 -50.60 -21.69 -16.28
C PHE A 62 -49.70 -22.77 -16.87
N ARG A 63 -48.73 -23.30 -16.10
CA ARG A 63 -47.93 -24.45 -16.50
C ARG A 63 -48.77 -25.72 -16.67
N GLU A 64 -49.71 -25.96 -15.76
CA GLU A 64 -50.66 -27.10 -15.88
C GLU A 64 -51.66 -26.94 -17.03
N LEU A 65 -52.05 -25.70 -17.35
CA LEU A 65 -52.97 -25.40 -18.44
C LEU A 65 -52.29 -25.46 -19.83
N HIS A 66 -50.97 -25.64 -19.89
CA HIS A 66 -50.17 -25.68 -21.12
C HIS A 66 -50.35 -24.45 -22.02
N GLY A 67 -50.63 -23.29 -21.43
CA GLY A 67 -50.73 -22.00 -22.14
C GLY A 67 -49.40 -21.26 -22.13
N ASP A 68 -48.60 -21.41 -23.19
CA ASP A 68 -47.25 -20.85 -23.28
C ASP A 68 -47.26 -19.30 -23.17
N ALA A 69 -48.22 -18.60 -23.80
CA ALA A 69 -48.30 -17.14 -23.74
C ALA A 69 -48.64 -16.62 -22.34
N GLU A 70 -49.65 -17.22 -21.69
CA GLU A 70 -50.04 -16.88 -20.33
C GLU A 70 -48.97 -17.25 -19.30
N LEU A 71 -48.25 -18.34 -19.51
CA LEU A 71 -47.11 -18.74 -18.68
C LEU A 71 -45.97 -17.71 -18.79
N ALA A 72 -45.64 -17.25 -20.00
CA ALA A 72 -44.61 -16.22 -20.20
C ALA A 72 -44.96 -14.90 -19.47
N TRP A 73 -46.24 -14.50 -19.49
CA TRP A 73 -46.73 -13.33 -18.73
C TRP A 73 -46.63 -13.53 -17.21
N ALA A 74 -47.02 -14.70 -16.70
CA ALA A 74 -46.89 -15.01 -15.28
C ALA A 74 -45.43 -15.07 -14.82
N LEU A 75 -44.53 -15.60 -15.67
CA LEU A 75 -43.09 -15.64 -15.41
C LEU A 75 -42.46 -14.24 -15.36
N GLN A 76 -42.89 -13.30 -16.21
CA GLN A 76 -42.46 -11.89 -16.12
C GLN A 76 -42.79 -11.30 -14.74
N ASN A 77 -44.02 -11.56 -14.27
CA ASN A 77 -44.47 -11.03 -12.99
C ASN A 77 -43.64 -11.62 -11.83
N VAL A 78 -43.52 -12.95 -11.74
CA VAL A 78 -42.82 -13.59 -10.62
C VAL A 78 -41.31 -13.29 -10.64
N ALA A 79 -40.69 -13.18 -11.83
CA ALA A 79 -39.28 -12.82 -11.95
C ALA A 79 -38.99 -11.43 -11.35
N ALA A 80 -39.86 -10.45 -11.62
CA ALA A 80 -39.75 -9.13 -11.02
C ALA A 80 -39.95 -9.16 -9.50
N ARG A 81 -40.92 -9.95 -8.99
CA ARG A 81 -41.13 -10.11 -7.54
C ARG A 81 -39.93 -10.76 -6.85
N TYR A 82 -39.32 -11.77 -7.47
CA TYR A 82 -38.09 -12.38 -6.95
C TYR A 82 -36.93 -11.38 -6.88
N SER A 83 -36.76 -10.55 -7.91
CA SER A 83 -35.70 -9.52 -7.91
C SER A 83 -35.91 -8.50 -6.80
N GLU A 84 -37.14 -8.01 -6.61
CA GLU A 84 -37.49 -7.08 -5.53
C GLU A 84 -37.28 -7.72 -4.15
N ALA A 85 -37.46 -9.04 -4.02
CA ALA A 85 -37.28 -9.79 -2.77
C ALA A 85 -35.82 -10.22 -2.50
N GLY A 86 -34.86 -9.80 -3.35
CA GLY A 86 -33.45 -10.20 -3.26
C GLY A 86 -33.18 -11.66 -3.67
N GLN A 87 -34.17 -12.37 -4.23
CA GLN A 87 -34.04 -13.76 -4.71
C GLN A 87 -33.53 -13.78 -6.16
N HIS A 88 -32.34 -13.23 -6.41
CA HIS A 88 -31.83 -12.95 -7.75
C HIS A 88 -31.69 -14.21 -8.64
N ASP A 89 -31.26 -15.34 -8.10
CA ASP A 89 -31.13 -16.60 -8.87
C ASP A 89 -32.48 -17.12 -9.41
N LYS A 90 -33.54 -16.99 -8.59
CA LYS A 90 -34.90 -17.37 -9.00
C LYS A 90 -35.45 -16.41 -10.06
N SER A 91 -35.14 -15.13 -9.95
CA SER A 91 -35.48 -14.12 -10.95
C SER A 91 -34.86 -14.45 -12.31
N VAL A 92 -33.56 -14.76 -12.34
CA VAL A 92 -32.84 -15.19 -13.56
C VAL A 92 -33.46 -16.45 -14.15
N THR A 93 -33.79 -17.44 -13.30
CA THR A 93 -34.39 -18.71 -13.74
C THR A 93 -35.74 -18.48 -14.42
N ALA A 94 -36.64 -17.74 -13.77
CA ALA A 94 -37.96 -17.43 -14.33
C ALA A 94 -37.88 -16.56 -15.61
N ALA A 95 -36.95 -15.60 -15.65
CA ALA A 95 -36.74 -14.76 -16.82
C ALA A 95 -36.15 -15.53 -18.02
N ARG A 96 -35.25 -16.50 -17.78
CA ARG A 96 -34.75 -17.40 -18.84
C ARG A 96 -35.87 -18.27 -19.42
N GLU A 97 -36.68 -18.87 -18.55
CA GLU A 97 -37.83 -19.67 -18.99
C GLU A 97 -38.80 -18.83 -19.83
N ARG A 98 -39.07 -17.57 -19.44
CA ARG A 98 -39.84 -16.62 -20.26
C ARG A 98 -39.22 -16.42 -21.64
N CYS A 99 -37.91 -16.18 -21.72
CA CYS A 99 -37.21 -16.00 -23.01
C CYS A 99 -37.33 -17.24 -23.90
N ASP A 100 -37.17 -18.44 -23.35
CA ASP A 100 -37.25 -19.70 -24.11
C ASP A 100 -38.67 -19.96 -24.61
N ILE A 101 -39.70 -19.63 -23.83
CA ILE A 101 -41.09 -19.68 -24.29
C ILE A 101 -41.32 -18.70 -25.44
N LEU A 102 -40.89 -17.44 -25.30
CA LEU A 102 -41.07 -16.41 -26.34
C LEU A 102 -40.33 -16.78 -27.64
N ARG A 103 -39.16 -17.42 -27.55
CA ARG A 103 -38.48 -18.00 -28.72
C ARG A 103 -39.32 -19.06 -29.43
N ARG A 104 -39.98 -19.96 -28.69
CA ARG A 104 -40.87 -20.99 -29.26
C ARG A 104 -42.13 -20.40 -29.88
N LEU A 105 -42.68 -19.35 -29.28
CA LEU A 105 -43.86 -18.65 -29.79
C LEU A 105 -43.55 -17.79 -31.03
N GLY A 106 -42.27 -17.48 -31.27
CA GLY A 106 -41.85 -16.61 -32.38
C GLY A 106 -42.14 -15.12 -32.15
N ASP A 107 -42.50 -14.71 -30.93
CA ASP A 107 -42.75 -13.31 -30.57
C ASP A 107 -41.42 -12.58 -30.37
N ARG A 108 -40.85 -12.08 -31.48
CA ARG A 108 -39.54 -11.45 -31.46
C ARG A 108 -39.52 -10.13 -30.68
N SER A 109 -40.60 -9.35 -30.75
CA SER A 109 -40.65 -8.04 -30.08
C SER A 109 -40.62 -8.21 -28.56
N THR A 110 -41.46 -9.11 -28.03
CA THR A 110 -41.50 -9.36 -26.59
C THR A 110 -40.28 -10.16 -26.12
N LEU A 111 -39.69 -11.00 -26.99
CA LEU A 111 -38.39 -11.65 -26.70
C LEU A 111 -37.28 -10.62 -26.50
N ALA A 112 -37.20 -9.59 -27.34
CA ALA A 112 -36.18 -8.54 -27.20
C ALA A 112 -36.30 -7.83 -25.84
N GLU A 113 -37.52 -7.42 -25.45
CA GLU A 113 -37.80 -6.84 -24.12
C GLU A 113 -37.40 -7.80 -22.99
N ALA A 114 -37.77 -9.07 -23.10
CA ALA A 114 -37.47 -10.10 -22.10
C ALA A 114 -35.95 -10.32 -21.94
N LEU A 115 -35.18 -10.24 -23.03
CA LEU A 115 -33.72 -10.38 -23.02
C LEU A 115 -33.02 -9.18 -22.36
N ILE A 116 -33.48 -7.95 -22.61
CA ILE A 116 -32.97 -6.74 -21.92
C ILE A 116 -33.30 -6.81 -20.42
N THR A 117 -34.49 -7.32 -20.06
CA THR A 117 -34.90 -7.50 -18.67
C THR A 117 -34.10 -8.61 -17.98
N LEU A 118 -33.89 -9.75 -18.64
CA LEU A 118 -33.05 -10.86 -18.16
C LEU A 118 -31.62 -10.38 -17.87
N SER A 119 -31.06 -9.56 -18.75
CA SER A 119 -29.72 -9.03 -18.54
C SER A 119 -29.62 -8.11 -17.31
N ALA A 120 -30.70 -7.44 -16.89
CA ALA A 120 -30.72 -6.70 -15.64
C ALA A 120 -30.65 -7.66 -14.43
N TYR A 121 -31.39 -8.75 -14.46
CA TYR A 121 -31.35 -9.76 -13.40
C TYR A 121 -30.01 -10.50 -13.33
N LEU A 122 -29.39 -10.79 -14.48
CA LEU A 122 -28.06 -11.40 -14.54
C LEU A 122 -26.98 -10.49 -13.91
N GLN A 123 -27.11 -9.18 -14.05
CA GLN A 123 -26.20 -8.21 -13.43
C GLN A 123 -26.25 -8.30 -11.89
N HIS A 124 -27.43 -8.48 -11.28
CA HIS A 124 -27.56 -8.65 -9.82
C HIS A 124 -26.87 -9.92 -9.29
N THR A 125 -26.63 -10.92 -10.15
CA THR A 125 -25.87 -12.14 -9.83
C THR A 125 -24.39 -12.07 -10.22
N ALA A 126 -23.89 -10.88 -10.59
CA ALA A 126 -22.54 -10.65 -11.12
C ALA A 126 -22.19 -11.49 -12.37
N ALA A 127 -23.19 -11.98 -13.11
CA ALA A 127 -23.01 -12.76 -14.34
C ALA A 127 -22.84 -11.85 -15.57
N TYR A 128 -21.85 -10.94 -15.52
CA TYR A 128 -21.71 -9.82 -16.46
C TYR A 128 -21.62 -10.24 -17.93
N ALA A 129 -20.84 -11.27 -18.27
CA ALA A 129 -20.72 -11.75 -19.65
C ALA A 129 -22.06 -12.23 -20.22
N GLN A 130 -22.87 -12.92 -19.40
CA GLN A 130 -24.19 -13.39 -19.81
C GLN A 130 -25.19 -12.25 -19.91
N ALA A 131 -25.07 -11.25 -19.03
CA ALA A 131 -25.87 -10.04 -19.08
C ALA A 131 -25.60 -9.25 -20.38
N VAL A 132 -24.33 -9.08 -20.76
CA VAL A 132 -23.95 -8.46 -22.03
C VAL A 132 -24.48 -9.26 -23.23
N ALA A 133 -24.35 -10.60 -23.21
CA ALA A 133 -24.84 -11.44 -24.29
C ALA A 133 -26.36 -11.33 -24.49
N ALA A 134 -27.14 -11.41 -23.40
CA ALA A 134 -28.59 -11.27 -23.48
C ALA A 134 -29.02 -9.86 -23.93
N ALA A 135 -28.39 -8.80 -23.41
CA ALA A 135 -28.66 -7.44 -23.86
C ALA A 135 -28.33 -7.24 -25.35
N GLY A 136 -27.19 -7.78 -25.80
CA GLY A 136 -26.75 -7.73 -27.19
C GLY A 136 -27.70 -8.45 -28.16
N GLU A 137 -28.22 -9.62 -27.75
CA GLU A 137 -29.25 -10.34 -28.52
C GLU A 137 -30.54 -9.51 -28.66
N GLY A 138 -31.02 -8.91 -27.56
CA GLY A 138 -32.20 -8.04 -27.60
C GLY A 138 -32.01 -6.83 -28.51
N VAL A 139 -30.85 -6.16 -28.43
CA VAL A 139 -30.49 -5.05 -29.33
C VAL A 139 -30.45 -5.47 -30.80
N SER A 140 -29.91 -6.65 -31.11
CA SER A 140 -29.91 -7.20 -32.49
C SER A 140 -31.33 -7.39 -33.00
N ILE A 141 -32.23 -7.94 -32.18
CA ILE A 141 -33.63 -8.15 -32.56
C ILE A 141 -34.32 -6.82 -32.83
N TYR A 142 -34.19 -5.82 -31.95
CA TYR A 142 -34.79 -4.49 -32.19
C TYR A 142 -34.26 -3.83 -33.46
N ARG A 143 -32.95 -4.00 -33.76
CA ARG A 143 -32.34 -3.51 -35.00
C ARG A 143 -32.95 -4.20 -36.23
N GLU A 144 -33.15 -5.52 -36.19
CA GLU A 144 -33.77 -6.29 -37.27
C GLU A 144 -35.26 -5.95 -37.47
N LEU A 145 -35.96 -5.60 -36.39
CA LEU A 145 -37.36 -5.16 -36.43
C LEU A 145 -37.51 -3.70 -36.90
N ALA A 146 -36.40 -2.96 -37.03
CA ALA A 146 -36.40 -1.52 -37.27
C ALA A 146 -37.23 -0.73 -36.23
N ASP A 147 -37.28 -1.22 -35.00
CA ASP A 147 -37.95 -0.57 -33.87
C ASP A 147 -36.97 0.41 -33.19
N GLU A 148 -36.94 1.66 -33.66
CA GLU A 148 -36.03 2.67 -33.11
C GLU A 148 -36.25 2.95 -31.60
N PRO A 149 -37.49 3.10 -31.08
CA PRO A 149 -37.72 3.20 -29.63
C PRO A 149 -37.14 2.02 -28.83
N GLY A 150 -37.43 0.78 -29.27
CA GLY A 150 -36.91 -0.42 -28.62
C GLY A 150 -35.39 -0.52 -28.71
N LEU A 151 -34.80 -0.13 -29.86
CA LEU A 151 -33.36 -0.12 -30.08
C LEU A 151 -32.66 0.88 -29.15
N ALA A 152 -33.19 2.10 -28.99
CA ALA A 152 -32.61 3.09 -28.08
C ALA A 152 -32.60 2.60 -26.63
N TRP A 153 -33.74 2.07 -26.15
CA TRP A 153 -33.86 1.51 -24.80
C TRP A 153 -32.93 0.30 -24.60
N GLY A 154 -32.81 -0.57 -25.61
CA GLY A 154 -31.90 -1.71 -25.59
C GLY A 154 -30.43 -1.29 -25.57
N LEU A 155 -30.04 -0.30 -26.38
CA LEU A 155 -28.67 0.22 -26.45
C LEU A 155 -28.24 0.89 -25.15
N GLU A 156 -29.14 1.63 -24.51
CA GLU A 156 -28.87 2.23 -23.20
C GLU A 156 -28.62 1.16 -22.14
N ASN A 157 -29.48 0.13 -22.08
CA ASN A 157 -29.28 -0.98 -21.16
C ASN A 157 -27.99 -1.74 -21.48
N LEU A 158 -27.69 -1.99 -22.75
CA LEU A 158 -26.46 -2.65 -23.18
C LEU A 158 -25.22 -1.83 -22.81
N ALA A 159 -25.25 -0.49 -22.97
CA ALA A 159 -24.18 0.39 -22.51
C ALA A 159 -23.97 0.25 -21.00
N ASN A 160 -25.04 0.29 -20.21
CA ASN A 160 -24.97 0.03 -18.76
C ASN A 160 -24.36 -1.35 -18.44
N ARG A 161 -24.72 -2.41 -19.18
CA ARG A 161 -24.12 -3.76 -18.99
C ARG A 161 -22.64 -3.77 -19.36
N TYR A 162 -22.24 -3.09 -20.44
CA TYR A 162 -20.84 -2.95 -20.81
C TYR A 162 -20.06 -2.21 -19.73
N SER A 163 -20.57 -1.09 -19.22
CA SER A 163 -19.94 -0.35 -18.12
C SER A 163 -19.79 -1.19 -16.86
N ALA A 164 -20.83 -1.96 -16.47
CA ALA A 164 -20.76 -2.86 -15.32
C ALA A 164 -19.77 -4.02 -15.51
N ALA A 165 -19.51 -4.42 -16.76
CA ALA A 165 -18.52 -5.44 -17.12
C ALA A 165 -17.09 -4.87 -17.31
N GLY A 166 -16.87 -3.57 -17.09
CA GLY A 166 -15.57 -2.90 -17.34
C GLY A 166 -15.25 -2.66 -18.83
N LEU A 167 -16.21 -2.89 -19.72
CA LEU A 167 -16.08 -2.72 -21.18
C LEU A 167 -16.42 -1.29 -21.59
N HIS A 168 -15.65 -0.32 -21.09
CA HIS A 168 -15.99 1.11 -21.18
C HIS A 168 -16.03 1.66 -22.61
N GLU A 169 -15.14 1.22 -23.51
CA GLU A 169 -15.15 1.64 -24.91
C GLU A 169 -16.45 1.21 -25.63
N GLN A 170 -16.90 -0.02 -25.38
CA GLN A 170 -18.15 -0.54 -25.93
C GLN A 170 -19.37 0.20 -25.36
N SER A 171 -19.31 0.61 -24.08
CA SER A 171 -20.33 1.45 -23.47
C SER A 171 -20.47 2.80 -24.17
N VAL A 172 -19.33 3.44 -24.51
CA VAL A 172 -19.32 4.70 -25.26
C VAL A 172 -19.93 4.53 -26.65
N VAL A 173 -19.60 3.45 -27.36
CA VAL A 173 -20.16 3.17 -28.69
C VAL A 173 -21.68 3.00 -28.64
N ALA A 174 -22.19 2.16 -27.73
CA ALA A 174 -23.62 1.94 -27.58
C ALA A 174 -24.37 3.21 -27.10
N GLY A 175 -23.77 3.99 -26.19
CA GLY A 175 -24.31 5.26 -25.72
C GLY A 175 -24.41 6.31 -26.83
N ARG A 176 -23.38 6.44 -27.68
CA ARG A 176 -23.40 7.36 -28.84
C ARG A 176 -24.48 6.98 -29.86
N GLU A 177 -24.61 5.70 -30.18
CA GLU A 177 -25.68 5.23 -31.08
C GLU A 177 -27.07 5.54 -30.50
N CYS A 178 -27.26 5.38 -29.18
CA CYS A 178 -28.50 5.75 -28.50
C CYS A 178 -28.78 7.26 -28.59
N CYS A 179 -27.78 8.12 -28.33
CA CYS A 179 -27.90 9.57 -28.51
C CYS A 179 -28.32 9.93 -29.95
N ASP A 180 -27.74 9.28 -30.96
CA ASP A 180 -28.06 9.55 -32.36
C ASP A 180 -29.50 9.16 -32.71
N ILE A 181 -30.03 8.08 -32.12
CA ILE A 181 -31.44 7.70 -32.28
C ILE A 181 -32.35 8.76 -31.66
N HIS A 182 -32.13 9.14 -30.40
CA HIS A 182 -32.95 10.19 -29.75
C HIS A 182 -32.88 11.51 -30.51
N ARG A 183 -31.71 11.88 -31.03
CA ARG A 183 -31.52 13.08 -31.85
C ARG A 183 -32.32 13.02 -33.16
N ARG A 184 -32.34 11.89 -33.88
CA ARG A 184 -33.16 11.72 -35.10
C ARG A 184 -34.67 11.77 -34.81
N ARG A 185 -35.08 11.24 -33.67
CA ARG A 185 -36.49 11.19 -33.25
C ARG A 185 -37.00 12.49 -32.65
N GLY A 186 -36.11 13.39 -32.22
CA GLY A 186 -36.48 14.63 -31.54
C GLY A 186 -36.87 14.43 -30.07
N ASP A 187 -36.49 13.29 -29.48
CA ASP A 187 -36.77 12.91 -28.09
C ASP A 187 -35.80 13.67 -27.16
N ARG A 188 -36.07 14.97 -26.96
CA ARG A 188 -35.13 15.88 -26.29
C ARG A 188 -34.83 15.53 -24.83
N PRO A 189 -35.81 15.24 -23.95
CA PRO A 189 -35.53 14.84 -22.58
C PRO A 189 -34.66 13.57 -22.50
N GLU A 190 -34.96 12.58 -23.34
CA GLU A 190 -34.23 11.32 -23.42
C GLU A 190 -32.81 11.53 -23.94
N LEU A 191 -32.63 12.36 -24.97
CA LEU A 191 -31.31 12.76 -25.47
C LEU A 191 -30.47 13.39 -24.37
N ALA A 192 -31.03 14.33 -23.60
CA ALA A 192 -30.31 14.99 -22.51
C ALA A 192 -29.83 13.99 -21.47
N ARG A 193 -30.72 13.11 -21.04
CA ARG A 193 -30.40 12.06 -20.07
C ARG A 193 -29.29 11.13 -20.57
N THR A 194 -29.42 10.65 -21.81
CA THR A 194 -28.42 9.76 -22.42
C THR A 194 -27.08 10.46 -22.61
N LEU A 195 -27.05 11.77 -22.91
CA LEU A 195 -25.82 12.57 -22.98
C LEU A 195 -25.12 12.68 -21.61
N ILE A 196 -25.87 12.90 -20.53
CA ILE A 196 -25.28 12.91 -19.18
C ILE A 196 -24.71 11.53 -18.83
N VAL A 197 -25.42 10.44 -19.14
CA VAL A 197 -24.92 9.08 -18.89
C VAL A 197 -23.70 8.77 -19.76
N LEU A 198 -23.71 9.15 -21.03
CA LEU A 198 -22.58 9.02 -21.95
C LEU A 198 -21.33 9.74 -21.43
N SER A 199 -21.49 10.93 -20.83
CA SER A 199 -20.38 11.66 -20.22
C SER A 199 -19.65 10.84 -19.16
N SER A 200 -20.39 10.02 -18.39
CA SER A 200 -19.82 9.12 -17.41
C SER A 200 -19.00 8.02 -18.09
N TYR A 201 -19.52 7.39 -19.14
CA TYR A 201 -18.79 6.36 -19.89
C TYR A 201 -17.50 6.91 -20.52
N GLU A 202 -17.56 8.10 -21.13
CA GLU A 202 -16.39 8.75 -21.73
C GLU A 202 -15.34 9.17 -20.69
N SER A 203 -15.76 9.51 -19.48
CA SER A 203 -14.83 9.76 -18.37
C SER A 203 -14.08 8.51 -17.92
N HIS A 204 -14.73 7.35 -17.91
CA HIS A 204 -14.08 6.07 -17.60
C HIS A 204 -13.02 5.68 -18.64
N THR A 205 -13.12 6.18 -19.87
CA THR A 205 -12.09 6.01 -20.92
C THR A 205 -11.07 7.15 -20.97
N ALA A 206 -11.02 8.02 -19.95
CA ALA A 206 -10.19 9.24 -19.91
C ALA A 206 -10.38 10.21 -21.09
N ALA A 207 -11.53 10.13 -21.78
CA ALA A 207 -11.92 11.03 -22.86
C ALA A 207 -12.62 12.28 -22.30
N TYR A 208 -11.92 13.00 -21.42
CA TYR A 208 -12.51 14.05 -20.58
C TYR A 208 -13.11 15.22 -21.38
N ALA A 209 -12.50 15.60 -22.51
CA ALA A 209 -13.02 16.67 -23.36
C ALA A 209 -14.37 16.29 -23.98
N GLN A 210 -14.51 15.05 -24.45
CA GLN A 210 -15.76 14.53 -24.99
C GLN A 210 -16.82 14.41 -23.89
N ALA A 211 -16.42 13.90 -22.71
CA ALA A 211 -17.30 13.78 -21.56
C ALA A 211 -17.88 15.14 -21.13
N VAL A 212 -17.03 16.17 -21.04
CA VAL A 212 -17.47 17.53 -20.74
C VAL A 212 -18.45 18.04 -21.79
N ALA A 213 -18.12 17.91 -23.08
CA ALA A 213 -18.98 18.37 -24.17
C ALA A 213 -20.37 17.69 -24.16
N ALA A 214 -20.42 16.37 -23.93
CA ALA A 214 -21.68 15.64 -23.82
C ALA A 214 -22.50 16.11 -22.61
N ALA A 215 -21.86 16.31 -21.45
CA ALA A 215 -22.53 16.80 -20.26
C ALA A 215 -23.05 18.24 -20.41
N GLU A 216 -22.28 19.13 -21.05
CA GLU A 216 -22.69 20.50 -21.37
C GLU A 216 -23.91 20.52 -22.29
N GLU A 217 -23.93 19.69 -23.34
CA GLU A 217 -25.08 19.57 -24.25
C GLU A 217 -26.33 19.11 -23.49
N GLY A 218 -26.21 18.06 -22.66
CA GLY A 218 -27.31 17.55 -21.85
C GLY A 218 -27.86 18.59 -20.86
N VAL A 219 -26.99 19.30 -20.15
CA VAL A 219 -27.36 20.39 -19.22
C VAL A 219 -28.03 21.55 -19.96
N SER A 220 -27.54 21.91 -21.16
CA SER A 220 -28.18 22.94 -21.99
C SER A 220 -29.61 22.54 -22.37
N ILE A 221 -29.83 21.27 -22.73
CA ILE A 221 -31.16 20.77 -23.06
C ILE A 221 -32.09 20.83 -21.85
N TYR A 222 -31.66 20.36 -20.68
CA TYR A 222 -32.47 20.44 -19.46
C TYR A 222 -32.80 21.89 -19.05
N ARG A 223 -31.85 22.81 -19.25
CA ARG A 223 -32.08 24.24 -19.03
C ARG A 223 -33.15 24.81 -19.96
N GLU A 224 -33.14 24.43 -21.24
CA GLU A 224 -34.17 24.82 -22.22
C GLU A 224 -35.54 24.22 -21.92
N LEU A 225 -35.59 23.01 -21.35
CA LEU A 225 -36.84 22.34 -20.95
C LEU A 225 -37.43 22.91 -19.64
N ALA A 226 -36.67 23.73 -18.91
CA ALA A 226 -37.04 24.24 -17.59
C ALA A 226 -37.37 23.13 -16.57
N ASP A 227 -36.72 21.96 -16.69
CA ASP A 227 -36.84 20.85 -15.75
C ASP A 227 -35.79 20.98 -14.64
N GLU A 228 -36.16 21.58 -13.51
CA GLU A 228 -35.22 21.78 -12.39
C GLU A 228 -34.66 20.48 -11.79
N PRO A 229 -35.47 19.41 -11.52
CA PRO A 229 -34.94 18.13 -11.05
C PRO A 229 -33.85 17.55 -11.95
N ASP A 230 -34.12 17.43 -13.24
CA ASP A 230 -33.17 16.82 -14.17
C ASP A 230 -31.97 17.74 -14.44
N LEU A 231 -32.18 19.06 -14.44
CA LEU A 231 -31.10 20.04 -14.53
C LEU A 231 -30.14 19.93 -13.34
N ALA A 232 -30.63 19.76 -12.11
CA ALA A 232 -29.77 19.58 -10.94
C ALA A 232 -28.90 18.31 -11.06
N TRP A 233 -29.51 17.19 -11.45
CA TRP A 233 -28.79 15.94 -11.69
C TRP A 233 -27.75 16.07 -12.83
N GLY A 234 -28.10 16.76 -13.91
CA GLY A 234 -27.19 17.06 -15.02
C GLY A 234 -26.01 17.95 -14.58
N LEU A 235 -26.28 19.03 -13.83
CA LEU A 235 -25.28 19.95 -13.32
C LEU A 235 -24.29 19.29 -12.37
N GLU A 236 -24.78 18.39 -11.51
CA GLU A 236 -23.90 17.62 -10.64
C GLU A 236 -22.95 16.72 -11.45
N ASN A 237 -23.48 16.01 -12.44
CA ASN A 237 -22.65 15.18 -13.32
C ASN A 237 -21.65 16.02 -14.10
N LEU A 238 -22.08 17.17 -14.65
CA LEU A 238 -21.22 18.12 -15.33
C LEU A 238 -20.11 18.65 -14.41
N ALA A 239 -20.42 18.98 -13.16
CA ALA A 239 -19.41 19.37 -12.18
C ALA A 239 -18.37 18.26 -11.96
N ASN A 240 -18.83 17.01 -11.81
CA ASN A 240 -17.93 15.86 -11.72
C ASN A 240 -17.05 15.70 -12.98
N ARG A 241 -17.61 15.95 -14.18
CA ARG A 241 -16.85 15.92 -15.44
C ARG A 241 -15.79 17.02 -15.50
N TYR A 242 -16.15 18.24 -15.10
CA TYR A 242 -15.20 19.35 -14.99
C TYR A 242 -14.08 19.03 -14.00
N SER A 243 -14.41 18.51 -12.82
CA SER A 243 -13.42 18.11 -11.83
C SER A 243 -12.45 17.06 -12.38
N ALA A 244 -12.97 16.01 -13.04
CA ALA A 244 -12.14 14.97 -13.66
C ALA A 244 -11.26 15.47 -14.81
N ALA A 245 -11.67 16.56 -15.48
CA ALA A 245 -10.91 17.23 -16.53
C ALA A 245 -9.90 18.28 -15.99
N GLY A 246 -9.79 18.45 -14.66
CA GLY A 246 -8.94 19.50 -14.05
C GLY A 246 -9.53 20.92 -14.13
N LEU A 247 -10.78 21.06 -14.58
CA LEU A 247 -11.49 22.34 -14.75
C LEU A 247 -12.20 22.74 -13.43
N HIS A 248 -11.41 22.93 -12.37
CA HIS A 248 -11.93 23.08 -11.00
C HIS A 248 -12.81 24.32 -10.80
N GLU A 249 -12.52 25.43 -11.46
CA GLU A 249 -13.37 26.63 -11.40
C GLU A 249 -14.78 26.36 -11.94
N GLN A 250 -14.86 25.72 -13.10
CA GLN A 250 -16.13 25.34 -13.73
C GLN A 250 -16.90 24.31 -12.91
N SER A 251 -16.18 23.37 -12.28
CA SER A 251 -16.76 22.40 -11.34
C SER A 251 -17.46 23.08 -10.17
N VAL A 252 -16.82 24.11 -9.58
CA VAL A 252 -17.40 24.88 -8.47
C VAL A 252 -18.63 25.68 -8.95
N VAL A 253 -18.58 26.27 -10.14
CA VAL A 253 -19.73 27.01 -10.71
C VAL A 253 -20.95 26.10 -10.89
N ALA A 254 -20.77 24.94 -11.56
CA ALA A 254 -21.86 24.00 -11.79
C ALA A 254 -22.39 23.40 -10.47
N GLY A 255 -21.50 23.07 -9.52
CA GLY A 255 -21.88 22.59 -8.19
C GLY A 255 -22.67 23.62 -7.38
N ARG A 256 -22.32 24.91 -7.45
CA ARG A 256 -23.09 26.00 -6.81
C ARG A 256 -24.48 26.15 -7.40
N GLU A 257 -24.60 26.11 -8.73
CA GLU A 257 -25.91 26.18 -9.40
C GLU A 257 -26.81 25.00 -8.98
N CYS A 258 -26.24 23.79 -8.88
CA CYS A 258 -26.95 22.61 -8.37
C CYS A 258 -27.43 22.79 -6.93
N CYS A 259 -26.56 23.26 -6.02
CA CYS A 259 -26.93 23.62 -4.65
C CYS A 259 -28.09 24.63 -4.59
N ASP A 260 -28.09 25.63 -5.48
CA ASP A 260 -29.14 26.65 -5.51
C ASP A 260 -30.48 26.10 -5.97
N ILE A 261 -30.48 25.15 -6.92
CA ILE A 261 -31.71 24.44 -7.34
C ILE A 261 -32.27 23.63 -6.16
N HIS A 262 -31.46 22.78 -5.53
CA HIS A 262 -31.92 21.99 -4.37
C HIS A 262 -32.43 22.87 -3.23
N ARG A 263 -31.79 24.04 -3.00
CA ARG A 263 -32.25 25.01 -2.00
C ARG A 263 -33.61 25.62 -2.35
N ARG A 264 -33.86 26.00 -3.61
CA ARG A 264 -35.18 26.53 -4.05
C ARG A 264 -36.29 25.50 -3.93
N ARG A 265 -35.96 24.23 -4.21
CA ARG A 265 -36.91 23.11 -4.19
C ARG A 265 -37.19 22.57 -2.78
N GLY A 266 -36.29 22.83 -1.83
CA GLY A 266 -36.38 22.29 -0.48
C GLY A 266 -35.90 20.83 -0.38
N ASP A 267 -35.12 20.36 -1.35
CA ASP A 267 -34.58 18.99 -1.43
C ASP A 267 -33.39 18.85 -0.46
N ARG A 268 -33.66 18.83 0.85
CA ARG A 268 -32.61 18.86 1.89
C ARG A 268 -31.58 17.72 1.80
N PRO A 269 -31.96 16.45 1.54
CA PRO A 269 -30.98 15.36 1.40
C PRO A 269 -30.01 15.58 0.23
N ASP A 270 -30.52 16.01 -0.93
CA ASP A 270 -29.69 16.27 -2.10
C ASP A 270 -28.83 17.53 -1.95
N LEU A 271 -29.35 18.56 -1.27
CA LEU A 271 -28.54 19.72 -0.89
C LEU A 271 -27.37 19.31 0.02
N ALA A 272 -27.61 18.49 1.04
CA ALA A 272 -26.57 18.00 1.94
C ALA A 272 -25.45 17.29 1.17
N ARG A 273 -25.84 16.38 0.28
CA ARG A 273 -24.94 15.63 -0.58
C ARG A 273 -24.13 16.53 -1.52
N THR A 274 -24.80 17.47 -2.18
CA THR A 274 -24.18 18.39 -3.14
C THR A 274 -23.21 19.34 -2.45
N LEU A 275 -23.49 19.78 -1.21
CA LEU A 275 -22.56 20.60 -0.41
C LEU A 275 -21.27 19.83 -0.07
N VAL A 276 -21.37 18.54 0.31
CA VAL A 276 -20.18 17.71 0.57
C VAL A 276 -19.36 17.48 -0.70
N VAL A 277 -20.02 17.31 -1.84
CA VAL A 277 -19.31 17.18 -3.13
C VAL A 277 -18.68 18.53 -3.54
N LEU A 278 -19.39 19.65 -3.35
CA LEU A 278 -18.89 21.00 -3.63
C LEU A 278 -17.68 21.36 -2.78
N SER A 279 -17.61 20.93 -1.51
CA SER A 279 -16.43 21.15 -0.68
C SER A 279 -15.19 20.45 -1.25
N SER A 280 -15.36 19.25 -1.83
CA SER A 280 -14.28 18.58 -2.56
C SER A 280 -13.83 19.38 -3.79
N TYR A 281 -14.75 19.93 -4.57
CA TYR A 281 -14.40 20.80 -5.71
C TYR A 281 -13.66 22.06 -5.26
N LEU A 282 -14.11 22.71 -4.19
CA LEU A 282 -13.48 23.89 -3.61
C LEU A 282 -12.08 23.57 -3.07
N ARG A 283 -11.87 22.37 -2.50
CA ARG A 283 -10.56 21.87 -2.08
C ARG A 283 -9.63 21.68 -3.27
N HIS A 284 -10.10 21.09 -4.37
CA HIS A 284 -9.32 20.99 -5.62
C HIS A 284 -8.98 22.36 -6.21
N LEU A 285 -9.91 23.32 -6.13
CA LEU A 285 -9.68 24.72 -6.49
C LEU A 285 -8.78 25.48 -5.49
N ARG A 286 -8.41 24.86 -4.36
CA ARG A 286 -7.62 25.45 -3.28
C ARG A 286 -8.30 26.62 -2.56
N SER A 287 -9.63 26.72 -2.66
CA SER A 287 -10.45 27.61 -1.83
C SER A 287 -10.73 26.94 -0.49
N PHE A 288 -9.67 26.69 0.30
CA PHE A 288 -9.74 25.79 1.46
C PHE A 288 -10.67 26.28 2.58
N ALA A 289 -10.67 27.58 2.88
CA ALA A 289 -11.55 28.13 3.89
C ALA A 289 -13.03 27.96 3.51
N GLU A 290 -13.35 28.15 2.22
CA GLU A 290 -14.70 27.95 1.70
C GLU A 290 -15.07 26.46 1.62
N ALA A 291 -14.13 25.60 1.25
CA ALA A 291 -14.31 24.16 1.26
C ALA A 291 -14.71 23.66 2.65
N ILE A 292 -13.99 24.12 3.67
CA ILE A 292 -14.27 23.86 5.08
C ILE A 292 -15.68 24.33 5.45
N ASP A 293 -16.02 25.60 5.19
CA ASP A 293 -17.34 26.15 5.53
C ASP A 293 -18.47 25.37 4.83
N THR A 294 -18.26 24.98 3.56
CA THR A 294 -19.23 24.21 2.77
C THR A 294 -19.38 22.77 3.29
N ALA A 295 -18.29 22.13 3.70
CA ALA A 295 -18.32 20.80 4.31
C ALA A 295 -18.99 20.81 5.69
N VAL A 296 -18.81 21.88 6.48
CA VAL A 296 -19.53 22.10 7.74
C VAL A 296 -21.03 22.20 7.49
N ASP A 297 -21.45 22.98 6.49
CA ASP A 297 -22.87 23.12 6.13
C ASP A 297 -23.47 21.77 5.73
N GLY A 298 -22.79 21.01 4.84
CA GLY A 298 -23.25 19.69 4.39
C GLY A 298 -23.37 18.68 5.55
N THR A 299 -22.39 18.66 6.46
CA THR A 299 -22.43 17.83 7.67
C THR A 299 -23.61 18.20 8.56
N GLY A 300 -23.88 19.51 8.71
CA GLY A 300 -25.02 20.00 9.48
C GLY A 300 -26.35 19.50 8.94
N PHE A 301 -26.55 19.51 7.63
CA PHE A 301 -27.78 18.97 7.03
C PHE A 301 -27.95 17.46 7.27
N TYR A 302 -26.88 16.66 7.16
CA TYR A 302 -27.00 15.22 7.46
C TYR A 302 -27.34 14.92 8.91
N ARG A 303 -26.80 15.72 9.84
CA ARG A 303 -27.14 15.64 11.28
C ARG A 303 -28.60 16.00 11.54
N GLU A 304 -29.11 17.06 10.89
CA GLU A 304 -30.54 17.43 10.96
C GLU A 304 -31.45 16.32 10.41
N LEU A 305 -31.02 15.65 9.34
CA LEU A 305 -31.72 14.53 8.73
C LEU A 305 -31.62 13.23 9.54
N ARG A 306 -30.79 13.20 10.60
CA ARG A 306 -30.49 12.01 11.41
C ARG A 306 -30.00 10.83 10.55
N SER A 307 -29.14 11.15 9.59
CA SER A 307 -28.57 10.17 8.66
C SER A 307 -27.13 9.85 9.06
N ASP A 308 -26.95 8.90 9.98
CA ASP A 308 -25.63 8.50 10.48
C ASP A 308 -24.61 8.17 9.35
N PRO A 309 -24.97 7.43 8.28
CA PRO A 309 -24.02 7.13 7.20
C PRO A 309 -23.62 8.38 6.40
N GLY A 310 -24.58 9.25 6.13
CA GLY A 310 -24.35 10.51 5.42
C GLY A 310 -23.50 11.50 6.23
N GLU A 311 -23.76 11.58 7.54
CA GLU A 311 -22.97 12.40 8.45
C GLU A 311 -21.53 11.89 8.55
N ALA A 312 -21.33 10.58 8.67
CA ALA A 312 -19.98 9.98 8.69
C ALA A 312 -19.18 10.31 7.41
N TRP A 313 -19.81 10.20 6.23
CA TRP A 313 -19.19 10.56 4.96
C TRP A 313 -18.89 12.06 4.85
N ALA A 314 -19.79 12.92 5.33
CA ALA A 314 -19.59 14.37 5.36
C ALA A 314 -18.44 14.77 6.30
N LEU A 315 -18.34 14.15 7.49
CA LEU A 315 -17.25 14.33 8.43
C LEU A 315 -15.91 13.86 7.87
N GLN A 316 -15.88 12.77 7.11
CA GLN A 316 -14.66 12.31 6.43
C GLN A 316 -14.17 13.33 5.39
N ASN A 317 -15.09 13.89 4.59
CA ASN A 317 -14.75 14.95 3.64
C ASN A 317 -14.30 16.24 4.34
N LEU A 318 -14.97 16.59 5.45
CA LEU A 318 -14.60 17.73 6.28
C LEU A 318 -13.17 17.57 6.85
N ASN A 319 -12.84 16.39 7.37
CA ASN A 319 -11.48 16.05 7.81
C ASN A 319 -10.46 16.15 6.67
N SER A 320 -10.84 15.70 5.46
CA SER A 320 -9.99 15.83 4.26
C SER A 320 -9.76 17.30 3.87
N CYS A 321 -10.76 18.17 4.06
CA CYS A 321 -10.62 19.62 3.85
C CYS A 321 -9.66 20.24 4.86
N TYR A 322 -9.67 19.79 6.12
CA TYR A 322 -8.69 20.23 7.13
C TYR A 322 -7.29 19.73 6.88
N ALA A 323 -7.16 18.44 6.55
CA ALA A 323 -5.87 17.83 6.21
C ALA A 323 -5.22 18.52 5.00
N ALA A 324 -6.03 19.03 4.06
CA ALA A 324 -5.54 19.76 2.89
C ALA A 324 -5.15 21.22 3.19
N ALA A 325 -5.44 21.76 4.38
CA ALA A 325 -5.12 23.15 4.75
C ALA A 325 -4.62 23.31 6.21
N PRO A 326 -3.57 22.58 6.62
CA PRO A 326 -3.09 22.58 8.00
C PRO A 326 -2.60 23.97 8.46
N TRP A 327 -2.15 24.83 7.53
CA TRP A 327 -1.72 26.20 7.83
C TRP A 327 -2.86 27.12 8.29
N LEU A 328 -4.13 26.78 8.02
CA LEU A 328 -5.28 27.52 8.56
C LEU A 328 -5.46 27.29 10.07
N ARG A 329 -4.68 26.37 10.67
CA ARG A 329 -4.70 26.04 12.10
C ARG A 329 -6.12 25.78 12.61
N VAL A 330 -6.97 25.16 11.80
CA VAL A 330 -8.35 24.87 12.20
C VAL A 330 -8.35 23.81 13.29
N LYS A 331 -9.12 24.07 14.35
CA LYS A 331 -9.29 23.15 15.47
C LYS A 331 -10.74 22.73 15.56
N ARG A 332 -10.96 21.45 15.87
CA ARG A 332 -12.24 20.97 16.38
C ARG A 332 -12.38 21.45 17.82
N ALA A 333 -13.48 22.13 18.13
CA ALA A 333 -13.74 22.64 19.47
C ALA A 333 -15.22 22.48 19.85
N GLN A 334 -15.46 22.28 21.14
CA GLN A 334 -16.76 22.42 21.76
C GLN A 334 -16.86 23.83 22.34
N VAL A 335 -17.80 24.63 21.84
CA VAL A 335 -18.10 25.96 22.39
C VAL A 335 -19.35 25.87 23.25
N SER A 336 -19.35 26.55 24.40
CA SER A 336 -20.54 26.64 25.25
C SER A 336 -20.78 28.04 25.81
N ALA A 337 -22.06 28.36 26.04
CA ALA A 337 -22.51 29.60 26.66
C ALA A 337 -23.72 29.35 27.58
N PRO A 338 -23.98 30.24 28.57
CA PRO A 338 -25.12 30.09 29.50
C PRO A 338 -26.49 30.11 28.81
N ASP A 339 -26.59 30.74 27.64
CA ASP A 339 -27.80 30.86 26.86
C ASP A 339 -27.53 30.72 25.36
N TYR A 340 -28.57 30.38 24.61
CA TYR A 340 -28.50 30.07 23.19
C TYR A 340 -28.39 31.31 22.30
N GLU A 341 -29.10 32.39 22.65
CA GLU A 341 -29.03 33.63 21.87
C GLU A 341 -27.60 34.19 21.89
N GLY A 342 -26.95 34.15 23.06
CA GLY A 342 -25.56 34.54 23.26
C GLY A 342 -24.57 33.67 22.49
N LEU A 343 -24.75 32.34 22.48
CA LEU A 343 -23.90 31.45 21.69
C LEU A 343 -24.07 31.69 20.19
N GLN A 344 -25.30 31.81 19.69
CA GLN A 344 -25.57 32.10 18.27
C GLN A 344 -24.93 33.44 17.83
N ALA A 345 -25.12 34.50 18.61
CA ALA A 345 -24.53 35.81 18.32
C ALA A 345 -23.00 35.75 18.29
N ALA A 346 -22.38 35.12 19.29
CA ALA A 346 -20.92 35.03 19.38
C ALA A 346 -20.30 34.24 18.22
N LEU A 347 -20.95 33.14 17.79
CA LEU A 347 -20.50 32.37 16.64
C LEU A 347 -20.64 33.17 15.34
N ALA A 348 -21.78 33.81 15.10
CA ALA A 348 -22.04 34.61 13.91
C ALA A 348 -21.05 35.79 13.78
N GLU A 349 -20.84 36.55 14.86
CA GLU A 349 -19.91 37.69 14.88
C GLU A 349 -18.44 37.28 14.75
N SER A 350 -18.10 36.05 15.16
CA SER A 350 -16.75 35.50 15.04
C SER A 350 -16.55 34.75 13.72
N GLN A 351 -17.55 34.75 12.83
CA GLN A 351 -17.55 34.00 11.57
C GLN A 351 -17.27 32.49 11.77
N VAL A 352 -17.82 31.92 12.84
CA VAL A 352 -17.72 30.50 13.16
C VAL A 352 -19.06 29.84 12.89
N ARG A 353 -19.05 28.72 12.15
CA ARG A 353 -20.24 27.92 11.88
C ARG A 353 -20.29 26.70 12.79
N ALA A 354 -21.47 26.43 13.35
CA ALA A 354 -21.71 25.25 14.18
C ALA A 354 -22.06 24.03 13.32
N VAL A 355 -21.49 22.88 13.66
CA VAL A 355 -21.80 21.60 13.00
C VAL A 355 -23.14 21.08 13.52
N GLY A 356 -24.16 21.13 12.66
CA GLY A 356 -25.54 20.75 13.01
C GLY A 356 -26.20 21.66 14.04
N GLY A 357 -25.78 22.93 14.07
CA GLY A 357 -26.40 23.98 14.86
C GLY A 357 -26.02 23.97 16.35
N VAL A 358 -26.69 24.84 17.10
CA VAL A 358 -26.49 24.99 18.55
C VAL A 358 -27.51 24.12 19.29
N GLN A 359 -27.06 23.34 20.25
CA GLN A 359 -27.89 22.50 21.12
C GLN A 359 -28.09 23.19 22.47
N ARG A 360 -29.26 23.00 23.11
CA ARG A 360 -29.51 23.44 24.50
C ARG A 360 -29.60 22.21 25.38
N ASP A 361 -28.89 22.20 26.51
CA ASP A 361 -29.07 21.17 27.53
C ASP A 361 -30.22 21.52 28.49
N GLU A 362 -30.57 20.59 29.39
CA GLU A 362 -31.66 20.74 30.35
C GLU A 362 -31.47 21.92 31.33
N SER A 363 -30.23 22.41 31.49
CA SER A 363 -29.91 23.56 32.34
C SER A 363 -30.07 24.90 31.62
N GLY A 364 -30.37 24.89 30.32
CA GLY A 364 -30.42 26.07 29.45
C GLY A 364 -29.08 26.44 28.82
N THR A 365 -27.99 25.77 29.20
CA THR A 365 -26.66 25.98 28.64
C THR A 365 -26.65 25.54 27.17
N ALA A 366 -26.19 26.44 26.31
CA ALA A 366 -26.09 26.19 24.89
C ALA A 366 -24.69 25.67 24.52
N ARG A 367 -24.62 24.71 23.61
CA ARG A 367 -23.37 24.09 23.15
C ARG A 367 -23.36 23.93 21.63
N ALA A 368 -22.21 24.14 21.02
CA ALA A 368 -21.99 23.91 19.60
C ALA A 368 -20.64 23.22 19.38
N GLU A 369 -20.66 22.16 18.58
CA GLU A 369 -19.43 21.66 17.97
C GLU A 369 -19.07 22.60 16.83
N VAL A 370 -17.82 23.07 16.80
CA VAL A 370 -17.33 23.98 15.76
C VAL A 370 -16.00 23.48 15.25
N TYR A 371 -15.71 23.87 14.02
CA TYR A 371 -14.38 23.80 13.48
C TYR A 371 -14.02 25.18 12.97
N ALA A 372 -12.99 25.78 13.55
CA ALA A 372 -12.59 27.13 13.19
C ALA A 372 -11.09 27.34 13.41
N THR A 373 -10.52 28.32 12.71
CA THR A 373 -9.13 28.72 12.94
C THR A 373 -8.92 29.17 14.38
N VAL A 374 -7.69 29.06 14.89
CA VAL A 374 -7.36 29.52 16.24
C VAL A 374 -7.79 30.97 16.46
N GLU A 375 -7.62 31.83 15.46
CA GLU A 375 -7.97 33.25 15.53
C GLU A 375 -9.49 33.46 15.69
N ARG A 376 -10.30 32.66 14.99
CA ARG A 376 -11.76 32.69 15.12
C ARG A 376 -12.22 32.12 16.47
N LEU A 377 -11.58 31.06 16.97
CA LEU A 377 -11.86 30.52 18.31
C LEU A 377 -11.46 31.49 19.42
N ASP A 378 -10.35 32.20 19.27
CA ASP A 378 -9.94 33.24 20.21
C ASP A 378 -10.91 34.43 20.19
N ALA A 379 -11.47 34.78 19.03
CA ALA A 379 -12.54 35.76 18.93
C ALA A 379 -13.82 35.32 19.67
N VAL A 380 -14.12 34.02 19.70
CA VAL A 380 -15.20 33.46 20.52
C VAL A 380 -14.86 33.54 22.01
N ARG A 381 -13.63 33.17 22.42
CA ARG A 381 -13.16 33.28 23.81
C ARG A 381 -13.20 34.72 24.33
N ALA A 382 -12.78 35.68 23.50
CA ALA A 382 -12.76 37.11 23.83
C ALA A 382 -14.15 37.67 24.16
N ARG A 383 -15.22 36.99 23.73
CA ARG A 383 -16.61 37.32 24.04
C ARG A 383 -17.11 36.70 25.35
N GLY A 384 -16.24 36.02 26.10
CA GLY A 384 -16.56 35.44 27.40
C GLY A 384 -17.18 34.04 27.34
N LEU A 385 -17.11 33.37 26.19
CA LEU A 385 -17.62 32.00 26.00
C LEU A 385 -16.53 30.97 26.25
N THR A 386 -16.94 29.79 26.69
CA THR A 386 -16.06 28.64 26.90
C THR A 386 -15.77 27.98 25.56
N VAL A 387 -14.49 27.73 25.27
CA VAL A 387 -14.02 27.04 24.06
C VAL A 387 -13.06 25.92 24.45
N ASP A 388 -13.57 24.70 24.44
CA ASP A 388 -12.84 23.48 24.74
C ASP A 388 -12.36 22.85 23.42
N VAL A 389 -11.07 23.00 23.11
CA VAL A 389 -10.50 22.40 21.90
C VAL A 389 -10.39 20.89 22.11
N VAL A 390 -11.02 20.11 21.24
CA VAL A 390 -11.14 18.66 21.36
C VAL A 390 -9.93 17.94 20.76
N ASP A 391 -9.19 18.57 19.82
CA ASP A 391 -7.96 18.04 19.20
C ASP A 391 -6.86 19.10 19.09
N ASP A 392 -6.08 19.32 20.16
CA ASP A 392 -4.91 20.22 20.09
C ASP A 392 -3.56 19.48 20.11
N ASN A 393 -3.12 19.01 18.94
CA ASN A 393 -1.75 18.51 18.76
C ASN A 393 -0.66 19.59 19.03
N THR A 394 -1.01 20.88 19.18
CA THR A 394 -0.02 21.93 19.51
C THR A 394 0.59 21.67 20.90
N GLN A 395 -0.23 21.27 21.87
CA GLN A 395 0.25 20.98 23.22
C GLN A 395 1.15 19.74 23.23
N TYR A 396 0.81 18.72 22.43
CA TYR A 396 1.68 17.56 22.21
C TYR A 396 3.09 17.98 21.79
N TRP A 397 3.22 18.82 20.76
CA TRP A 397 4.53 19.28 20.28
C TRP A 397 5.26 20.15 21.33
N LEU A 398 4.56 21.08 21.98
CA LEU A 398 5.15 21.91 23.03
C LEU A 398 5.66 21.08 24.21
N ASP A 399 4.97 19.99 24.56
CA ASP A 399 5.42 19.07 25.59
C ASP A 399 6.65 18.27 25.14
N ARG A 400 6.66 17.75 23.92
CA ARG A 400 7.83 17.05 23.35
C ARG A 400 9.06 17.96 23.25
N GLN A 401 8.90 19.22 22.88
CA GLN A 401 10.01 20.18 22.79
C GLN A 401 10.68 20.51 24.15
N LYS A 402 10.03 20.20 25.28
CA LYS A 402 10.64 20.27 26.63
C LYS A 402 11.61 19.12 26.87
N GLU A 403 11.47 18.02 26.13
CA GLU A 403 12.29 16.81 26.25
C GLU A 403 13.53 16.85 25.34
N VAL A 404 13.84 18.00 24.73
CA VAL A 404 15.03 18.23 23.89
C VAL A 404 16.17 18.84 24.71
N GLY A 405 17.37 18.27 24.59
CA GLY A 405 18.59 18.79 25.22
C GLY A 405 18.83 20.29 24.92
N ARG A 406 19.18 21.06 25.96
CA ARG A 406 19.41 22.52 25.88
C ARG A 406 20.88 22.93 25.77
N GLY A 407 21.80 21.97 25.78
CA GLY A 407 23.24 22.19 25.64
C GLY A 407 23.88 21.03 24.89
N ASN A 408 25.18 20.86 25.02
CA ASN A 408 25.89 19.76 24.36
C ASN A 408 26.54 18.82 25.39
N ARG A 409 25.87 17.70 25.69
CA ARG A 409 26.34 16.66 26.64
C ARG A 409 27.71 16.07 26.28
N PHE A 410 28.10 16.12 25.01
CA PHE A 410 29.31 15.48 24.49
C PHE A 410 30.42 16.50 24.16
N ALA A 411 30.29 17.75 24.63
CA ALA A 411 31.27 18.82 24.36
C ALA A 411 32.65 18.58 24.99
N ASP A 412 32.74 17.74 26.02
CA ASP A 412 34.00 17.39 26.70
C ASP A 412 34.84 16.33 25.95
N GLY A 413 34.34 15.83 24.81
CA GLY A 413 34.98 14.79 24.01
C GLY A 413 34.55 13.36 24.40
N THR A 414 33.68 13.19 25.39
CA THR A 414 33.15 11.89 25.79
C THR A 414 32.23 11.32 24.71
N ALA A 415 32.47 10.07 24.29
CA ALA A 415 31.58 9.37 23.36
C ALA A 415 30.33 8.82 24.09
N PRO A 416 29.15 8.80 23.44
CA PRO A 416 27.94 8.20 24.01
C PRO A 416 28.14 6.72 24.33
N SER A 417 27.40 6.21 25.34
CA SER A 417 27.36 4.79 25.70
C SER A 417 26.14 4.11 25.11
N GLY A 418 26.28 2.90 24.57
CA GLY A 418 25.16 2.16 24.01
C GLY A 418 24.24 1.56 25.09
N LEU A 419 22.92 1.60 24.87
CA LEU A 419 21.91 1.07 25.79
C LEU A 419 21.92 -0.47 25.91
N GLY A 420 22.40 -1.16 24.89
CA GLY A 420 22.45 -2.63 24.84
C GLY A 420 23.70 -3.22 25.52
N VAL A 421 24.73 -2.42 25.78
CA VAL A 421 25.95 -2.89 26.44
C VAL A 421 25.70 -3.13 27.94
N PRO A 422 26.24 -4.21 28.55
CA PRO A 422 26.14 -4.41 29.99
C PRO A 422 26.67 -3.19 30.79
N GLY A 423 25.78 -2.53 31.53
CA GLY A 423 26.11 -1.32 32.31
C GLY A 423 26.21 -0.02 31.49
N GLY A 424 25.79 -0.03 30.22
CA GLY A 424 25.78 1.16 29.37
C GLY A 424 24.77 2.21 29.85
N THR A 425 25.15 3.48 29.73
CA THR A 425 24.34 4.62 30.22
C THR A 425 23.39 5.20 29.17
N GLY A 426 23.43 4.68 27.94
CA GLY A 426 22.65 5.23 26.83
C GLY A 426 23.04 6.66 26.45
N LEU A 427 22.06 7.36 25.88
CA LEU A 427 22.20 8.74 25.39
C LEU A 427 21.86 9.81 26.45
N GLY A 428 21.54 9.41 27.68
CA GLY A 428 21.05 10.28 28.76
C GLY A 428 19.51 10.27 28.88
N ASP A 429 18.93 11.41 29.30
CA ASP A 429 17.53 11.50 29.72
C ASP A 429 16.64 12.38 28.81
N LEU A 430 17.16 12.78 27.65
CA LEU A 430 16.52 13.73 26.71
C LEU A 430 16.92 13.45 25.26
N TYR A 431 16.04 13.81 24.31
CA TYR A 431 16.33 13.81 22.88
C TYR A 431 17.59 14.62 22.56
N LEU A 432 18.41 14.12 21.64
CA LEU A 432 19.60 14.82 21.18
C LEU A 432 19.19 16.02 20.34
N ASN A 433 19.76 17.19 20.64
CA ASN A 433 19.70 18.30 19.70
C ASN A 433 20.71 18.12 18.56
N VAL A 434 20.64 18.99 17.55
CA VAL A 434 21.49 18.95 16.35
C VAL A 434 22.99 18.96 16.68
N GLU A 435 23.42 19.76 17.66
CA GLU A 435 24.83 19.84 18.05
C GLU A 435 25.29 18.55 18.76
N GLU A 436 24.43 17.97 19.58
CA GLU A 436 24.71 16.72 20.30
C GLU A 436 24.82 15.52 19.36
N VAL A 437 24.01 15.44 18.30
CA VAL A 437 24.16 14.38 17.29
C VAL A 437 25.51 14.49 16.59
N ASP A 438 25.92 15.70 16.19
CA ASP A 438 27.20 15.94 15.52
C ASP A 438 28.42 15.62 16.42
N THR A 439 28.40 16.08 17.67
CA THR A 439 29.49 15.78 18.62
C THR A 439 29.51 14.32 19.01
N ALA A 440 28.36 13.66 19.16
CA ALA A 440 28.28 12.23 19.44
C ALA A 440 28.99 11.38 18.37
N VAL A 441 28.70 11.63 17.08
CA VAL A 441 29.33 10.87 16.00
C VAL A 441 30.84 11.14 15.91
N ARG A 442 31.26 12.41 16.07
CA ARG A 442 32.68 12.77 16.09
C ARG A 442 33.42 12.09 17.23
N ASN A 443 32.84 12.06 18.43
CA ASN A 443 33.46 11.44 19.60
C ASN A 443 33.51 9.90 19.49
N LEU A 444 32.49 9.27 18.89
CA LEU A 444 32.53 7.84 18.58
C LEU A 444 33.69 7.51 17.63
N ALA A 445 33.87 8.28 16.56
CA ALA A 445 34.99 8.09 15.62
C ALA A 445 36.35 8.36 16.30
N ALA A 446 36.46 9.40 17.12
CA ALA A 446 37.69 9.72 17.84
C ALA A 446 38.08 8.63 18.84
N THR A 447 37.10 8.06 19.56
CA THR A 447 37.33 7.03 20.58
C THR A 447 37.60 5.66 19.95
N HIS A 448 37.00 5.37 18.80
CA HIS A 448 37.07 4.07 18.13
C HIS A 448 37.74 4.11 16.74
N GLY A 449 38.73 4.97 16.52
CA GLY A 449 39.29 5.27 15.19
C GLY A 449 39.83 4.10 14.36
N ASP A 450 40.16 2.96 14.97
CA ASP A 450 40.55 1.72 14.28
C ASP A 450 39.36 0.92 13.73
N LEU A 451 38.16 1.15 14.28
CA LEU A 451 36.91 0.46 13.97
C LEU A 451 35.82 1.39 13.42
N CYS A 452 36.00 2.70 13.54
CA CYS A 452 35.04 3.73 13.20
C CYS A 452 35.73 4.90 12.50
N ARG A 453 35.35 5.19 11.26
CA ARG A 453 35.85 6.33 10.51
C ARG A 453 34.76 7.40 10.40
N LEU A 454 35.13 8.64 10.69
CA LEU A 454 34.28 9.80 10.41
C LEU A 454 34.35 10.14 8.92
N ILE A 455 33.19 10.37 8.31
CA ILE A 455 33.04 10.84 6.94
C ILE A 455 32.39 12.21 7.00
N GLU A 456 33.14 13.24 6.62
CA GLU A 456 32.61 14.57 6.37
C GLU A 456 31.89 14.58 5.02
N LEU A 457 30.63 14.99 4.99
CA LEU A 457 29.82 14.97 3.78
C LEU A 457 30.03 16.27 2.97
N PRO A 458 30.13 16.17 1.63
CA PRO A 458 30.63 17.28 0.80
C PRO A 458 29.66 18.46 0.69
N GLU A 459 28.36 18.20 0.72
CA GLU A 459 27.35 19.25 0.52
C GLU A 459 26.96 19.87 1.86
N ARG A 460 26.97 21.20 1.90
CA ARG A 460 26.53 21.98 3.06
C ARG A 460 25.05 22.29 2.92
N THR A 461 24.33 22.29 4.04
CA THR A 461 22.90 22.56 4.02
C THR A 461 22.58 23.93 3.43
N ALA A 462 21.43 24.02 2.76
CA ALA A 462 21.02 25.22 2.02
C ALA A 462 20.45 26.33 2.91
N SER A 463 20.25 26.07 4.20
CA SER A 463 19.81 27.09 5.16
C SER A 463 20.92 28.11 5.45
N GLU A 464 20.56 29.21 6.12
CA GLU A 464 21.50 30.22 6.59
C GLU A 464 22.60 29.66 7.51
N ALA A 465 22.37 28.51 8.15
CA ALA A 465 23.35 27.89 9.04
C ALA A 465 24.49 27.18 8.31
N HIS A 466 24.33 26.85 7.02
CA HIS A 466 25.35 26.22 6.16
C HIS A 466 26.11 25.05 6.84
N ARG A 467 25.36 24.16 7.48
CA ARG A 467 25.91 23.10 8.33
C ARG A 467 26.62 22.03 7.50
N VAL A 468 27.67 21.47 8.10
CA VAL A 468 28.35 20.26 7.59
C VAL A 468 27.78 19.07 8.32
N SER A 469 27.37 18.05 7.58
CA SER A 469 26.88 16.80 8.14
C SER A 469 27.96 15.73 8.14
N HIS A 470 27.87 14.78 9.08
CA HIS A 470 28.84 13.69 9.21
C HIS A 470 28.14 12.33 9.23
N ALA A 471 28.76 11.36 8.56
CA ALA A 471 28.43 9.95 8.65
C ALA A 471 29.57 9.17 9.31
N LEU A 472 29.28 7.95 9.76
CA LEU A 472 30.25 7.02 10.31
C LEU A 472 30.38 5.78 9.43
N ARG A 473 31.59 5.28 9.24
CA ARG A 473 31.83 3.92 8.72
C ARG A 473 32.32 3.02 9.84
N LEU A 474 31.50 2.05 10.24
CA LEU A 474 31.83 1.05 11.25
C LEU A 474 32.41 -0.22 10.60
N GLY A 475 33.24 -0.92 11.37
CA GLY A 475 33.95 -2.13 10.97
C GLY A 475 35.36 -1.81 10.47
N GLY A 476 36.35 -2.62 10.82
CA GLY A 476 37.75 -2.40 10.42
C GLY A 476 38.04 -2.72 8.94
N GLY A 477 39.29 -2.57 8.53
CA GLY A 477 39.78 -2.92 7.19
C GLY A 477 39.69 -1.78 6.16
N ALA A 478 40.21 -2.07 4.96
CA ALA A 478 40.27 -1.12 3.84
C ALA A 478 38.87 -0.79 3.30
N ASP A 479 38.68 0.41 2.77
CA ASP A 479 37.43 0.81 2.14
C ASP A 479 37.05 -0.15 1.01
N HIS A 480 35.75 -0.35 0.82
CA HIS A 480 35.18 -1.21 -0.24
C HIS A 480 35.62 -2.68 -0.18
N SER A 481 36.18 -3.15 0.93
CA SER A 481 36.58 -4.55 1.10
C SER A 481 35.42 -5.49 1.46
N ARG A 482 34.27 -4.94 1.87
CA ARG A 482 33.14 -5.70 2.43
C ARG A 482 31.80 -5.20 1.90
N PRO A 483 30.78 -6.08 1.82
CA PRO A 483 29.40 -5.63 1.65
C PRO A 483 29.03 -4.62 2.73
N THR A 484 28.26 -3.60 2.35
CA THR A 484 27.97 -2.44 3.17
C THR A 484 26.46 -2.25 3.33
N VAL A 485 26.04 -1.93 4.56
CA VAL A 485 24.67 -1.47 4.87
C VAL A 485 24.72 0.03 5.08
N LEU A 486 23.87 0.78 4.38
CA LEU A 486 23.67 2.22 4.59
C LEU A 486 22.44 2.43 5.48
N LEU A 487 22.63 3.09 6.62
CA LEU A 487 21.58 3.43 7.58
C LEU A 487 21.41 4.95 7.61
N LEU A 488 20.20 5.42 7.30
CA LEU A 488 19.83 6.83 7.25
C LEU A 488 18.83 7.14 8.36
N GLY A 489 18.92 8.34 8.94
CA GLY A 489 17.96 8.81 9.92
C GLY A 489 17.75 10.33 9.83
N GLY A 490 16.57 10.76 10.23
CA GLY A 490 16.22 12.18 10.30
C GLY A 490 16.17 12.86 8.94
N GLN A 491 15.60 12.19 7.92
CA GLN A 491 15.22 12.86 6.67
C GLN A 491 14.05 13.82 6.91
N HIS A 492 12.96 13.32 7.50
CA HIS A 492 11.87 14.16 7.97
C HIS A 492 12.22 14.80 9.31
N ALA A 493 12.05 16.10 9.40
CA ALA A 493 12.48 16.90 10.53
C ALA A 493 11.73 16.62 11.85
N ARG A 494 10.46 16.20 11.77
CA ARG A 494 9.58 15.91 12.93
C ARG A 494 9.80 14.53 13.54
N GLU A 495 10.60 13.68 12.93
CA GLU A 495 10.76 12.27 13.29
C GLU A 495 12.04 12.09 14.08
N TRP A 496 12.07 12.65 15.30
CA TRP A 496 13.33 12.88 15.99
C TRP A 496 14.11 11.59 16.24
N GLY A 497 13.42 10.54 16.71
CA GLY A 497 14.01 9.30 17.22
C GLY A 497 14.95 8.55 16.27
N GLY A 498 14.87 8.77 14.95
CA GLY A 498 15.78 8.12 13.99
C GLY A 498 17.25 8.45 14.25
N CYS A 499 17.55 9.68 14.68
CA CYS A 499 18.91 10.07 15.05
C CYS A 499 19.39 9.31 16.29
N GLU A 500 18.56 9.23 17.33
CA GLU A 500 18.87 8.55 18.59
C GLU A 500 19.11 7.05 18.37
N ILE A 501 18.25 6.39 17.60
CA ILE A 501 18.38 4.96 17.29
C ILE A 501 19.74 4.67 16.63
N LEU A 502 20.12 5.45 15.63
CA LEU A 502 21.34 5.22 14.87
C LEU A 502 22.61 5.57 15.63
N VAL A 503 22.61 6.64 16.42
CA VAL A 503 23.73 6.96 17.33
C VAL A 503 23.88 5.88 18.40
N ASN A 504 22.77 5.40 18.98
CA ASN A 504 22.80 4.31 19.96
C ASN A 504 23.35 3.01 19.35
N LEU A 505 22.84 2.58 18.19
CA LEU A 505 23.30 1.36 17.52
C LEU A 505 24.80 1.41 17.21
N ALA A 506 25.30 2.57 16.78
CA ALA A 506 26.73 2.75 16.53
C ALA A 506 27.55 2.62 17.82
N ALA A 507 27.10 3.25 18.92
CA ALA A 507 27.74 3.14 20.22
C ALA A 507 27.73 1.69 20.75
N ASP A 508 26.60 1.00 20.65
CA ASP A 508 26.41 -0.40 21.05
C ASP A 508 27.39 -1.33 20.33
N LEU A 509 27.45 -1.27 19.00
CA LEU A 509 28.31 -2.14 18.20
C LEU A 509 29.79 -1.90 18.47
N LEU A 510 30.21 -0.64 18.57
CA LEU A 510 31.61 -0.28 18.81
C LEU A 510 32.08 -0.70 20.21
N GLN A 511 31.24 -0.50 21.23
CA GLN A 511 31.55 -0.86 22.61
C GLN A 511 31.50 -2.38 22.83
N ALA A 512 30.45 -3.06 22.35
CA ALA A 512 30.32 -4.50 22.50
C ALA A 512 31.44 -5.26 21.77
N TYR A 513 31.78 -4.83 20.54
CA TYR A 513 32.88 -5.46 19.78
C TYR A 513 34.22 -5.29 20.50
N ARG A 514 34.56 -4.06 20.93
CA ARG A 514 35.82 -3.79 21.62
C ARG A 514 35.91 -4.45 22.99
N GLY A 515 34.79 -4.49 23.72
CA GLY A 515 34.69 -5.17 25.02
C GLY A 515 34.65 -6.70 24.93
N GLY A 516 34.43 -7.25 23.72
CA GLY A 516 34.19 -8.69 23.54
C GLY A 516 32.92 -9.17 24.23
N THR A 517 31.95 -8.28 24.43
CA THR A 517 30.67 -8.55 25.10
C THR A 517 29.56 -8.81 24.07
N GLY A 518 28.42 -9.28 24.57
CA GLY A 518 27.17 -9.28 23.80
C GLY A 518 26.42 -7.97 23.96
N LEU A 519 25.21 -7.93 23.43
CA LEU A 519 24.21 -6.88 23.67
C LEU A 519 22.98 -7.49 24.34
N ARG A 520 22.26 -6.68 25.10
CA ARG A 520 20.98 -7.05 25.70
C ARG A 520 19.97 -5.92 25.57
N TYR A 521 18.89 -6.19 24.86
CA TYR A 521 17.75 -5.29 24.71
C TYR A 521 16.53 -5.95 25.34
N GLY A 522 16.16 -5.55 26.56
CA GLY A 522 15.05 -6.17 27.29
C GLY A 522 15.21 -7.69 27.41
N GLY A 523 14.28 -8.43 26.80
CA GLY A 523 14.27 -9.90 26.71
C GLY A 523 15.17 -10.50 25.63
N ARG A 524 15.72 -9.69 24.71
CA ARG A 524 16.61 -10.16 23.64
C ARG A 524 18.07 -10.11 24.09
N GLU A 525 18.72 -11.27 24.05
CA GLU A 525 20.18 -11.40 24.20
C GLU A 525 20.83 -11.63 22.82
N ILE A 526 21.91 -10.90 22.57
CA ILE A 526 22.74 -11.00 21.37
C ILE A 526 24.15 -11.39 21.84
N SER A 527 24.67 -12.49 21.30
CA SER A 527 25.95 -13.02 21.72
C SER A 527 27.14 -12.17 21.20
N PRO A 528 28.30 -12.23 21.87
CA PRO A 528 29.52 -11.63 21.34
C PRO A 528 29.92 -12.18 19.96
N VAL A 529 29.51 -13.40 19.62
CA VAL A 529 29.77 -14.01 18.30
C VAL A 529 28.98 -13.28 17.22
N GLU A 530 27.69 -13.03 17.45
CA GLU A 530 26.84 -12.31 16.50
C GLU A 530 27.34 -10.88 16.27
N VAL A 531 27.74 -10.17 17.34
CA VAL A 531 28.33 -8.83 17.23
C VAL A 531 29.59 -8.84 16.36
N ARG A 532 30.49 -9.82 16.58
CA ARG A 532 31.67 -9.99 15.73
C ARG A 532 31.30 -10.31 14.28
N THR A 533 30.31 -11.17 14.05
CA THR A 533 29.84 -11.51 12.70
C THR A 533 29.46 -10.25 11.93
N VAL A 534 28.71 -9.33 12.54
CA VAL A 534 28.35 -8.04 11.90
C VAL A 534 29.60 -7.20 11.63
N MET A 535 30.39 -6.92 12.67
CA MET A 535 31.54 -5.99 12.59
C MET A 535 32.71 -6.49 11.73
N GLU A 536 32.83 -7.81 11.53
CA GLU A 536 33.91 -8.43 10.74
C GLU A 536 33.52 -8.77 9.31
N ARG A 537 32.22 -8.88 9.00
CA ARG A 537 31.75 -9.22 7.65
C ARG A 537 31.13 -8.06 6.89
N LEU A 538 30.64 -7.04 7.58
CA LEU A 538 30.06 -5.85 6.98
C LEU A 538 30.90 -4.61 7.24
N HIS A 539 30.65 -3.59 6.42
CA HIS A 539 30.75 -2.20 6.84
C HIS A 539 29.34 -1.66 7.11
N LEU A 540 29.18 -0.81 8.12
CA LEU A 540 27.94 -0.06 8.31
C LEU A 540 28.24 1.42 8.08
N LEU A 541 27.57 2.02 7.11
CA LEU A 541 27.57 3.47 6.90
C LEU A 541 26.37 4.05 7.64
N VAL A 542 26.61 4.80 8.71
CA VAL A 542 25.57 5.38 9.56
C VAL A 542 25.56 6.89 9.33
N PHE A 543 24.49 7.39 8.70
CA PHE A 543 24.25 8.82 8.53
C PHE A 543 23.03 9.22 9.37
N PRO A 544 23.22 9.54 10.66
CA PRO A 544 22.11 9.59 11.61
C PRO A 544 21.21 10.81 11.49
N MET A 545 21.66 11.90 10.85
CA MET A 545 20.91 13.15 10.76
C MET A 545 21.08 13.78 9.38
N VAL A 546 20.21 13.38 8.46
CA VAL A 546 20.20 13.89 7.08
C VAL A 546 19.77 15.36 7.03
N ASN A 547 18.78 15.75 7.83
CA ASN A 547 18.15 17.07 7.82
C ASN A 547 18.39 17.87 9.13
N PRO A 548 19.62 18.38 9.39
CA PRO A 548 19.92 19.05 10.65
C PRO A 548 19.13 20.36 10.83
N ASP A 549 18.87 21.11 9.75
CA ASP A 549 18.20 22.40 9.85
C ASP A 549 16.69 22.27 10.03
N GLY A 550 16.06 21.33 9.32
CA GLY A 550 14.68 20.95 9.57
C GLY A 550 14.49 20.45 10.98
N ARG A 551 15.36 19.54 11.46
CA ARG A 551 15.32 19.04 12.85
C ARG A 551 15.41 20.18 13.86
N HIS A 552 16.35 21.11 13.69
CA HIS A 552 16.45 22.28 14.57
C HIS A 552 15.14 23.08 14.58
N HIS A 553 14.55 23.31 13.40
CA HIS A 553 13.28 24.01 13.29
C HIS A 553 12.15 23.29 14.03
N SER A 554 12.07 21.97 13.87
CA SER A 554 11.08 21.14 14.56
C SER A 554 11.25 21.18 16.08
N GLN A 555 12.48 21.06 16.59
CA GLN A 555 12.76 21.01 18.02
C GLN A 555 12.55 22.32 18.77
N TYR A 556 12.68 23.48 18.10
CA TYR A 556 12.69 24.78 18.79
C TYR A 556 11.66 25.79 18.31
N HIS A 557 11.02 25.56 17.16
CA HIS A 557 10.11 26.54 16.57
C HIS A 557 8.74 25.94 16.23
N LYS A 558 8.70 24.85 15.46
CA LYS A 558 7.44 24.26 14.98
C LYS A 558 7.51 22.73 14.96
N GLY A 559 7.00 22.08 16.01
CA GLY A 559 7.17 20.64 16.23
C GLY A 559 6.79 19.73 15.06
N ASP A 560 5.68 20.02 14.38
CA ASP A 560 5.16 19.23 13.25
C ASP A 560 5.92 19.42 11.94
N TRP A 561 7.00 20.21 11.93
CA TRP A 561 7.74 20.53 10.72
C TRP A 561 8.41 19.32 10.07
N ARG A 562 8.11 19.06 8.79
CA ARG A 562 8.61 17.88 8.04
C ARG A 562 9.84 18.15 7.17
N LYS A 563 9.84 19.29 6.47
CA LYS A 563 10.78 19.60 5.38
C LYS A 563 12.16 20.02 5.88
N ASN A 564 13.11 20.21 4.96
CA ASN A 564 14.32 20.97 5.27
C ASN A 564 13.99 22.48 5.46
N ARG A 565 15.02 23.33 5.52
CA ARG A 565 14.86 24.79 5.68
C ARG A 565 15.56 25.58 4.58
N ASN A 566 15.45 25.11 3.34
CA ASN A 566 15.95 25.85 2.19
C ASN A 566 15.05 27.08 1.92
N PRO A 567 15.55 28.32 2.07
CA PRO A 567 14.73 29.52 1.92
C PRO A 567 14.43 29.88 0.46
N ALA A 568 15.03 29.18 -0.51
CA ALA A 568 14.85 29.49 -1.93
C ALA A 568 13.47 29.11 -2.48
N TYR A 569 12.71 28.25 -1.78
CA TYR A 569 11.45 27.70 -2.27
C TYR A 569 10.34 27.85 -1.23
N GLY A 570 9.19 28.34 -1.68
CA GLY A 570 8.00 28.58 -0.85
C GLY A 570 8.03 29.93 -0.15
N VAL A 571 6.88 30.36 0.37
CA VAL A 571 6.82 31.51 1.29
C VAL A 571 7.53 31.19 2.61
N PRO A 572 8.06 32.18 3.34
CA PRO A 572 8.88 31.96 4.54
C PRO A 572 8.30 30.95 5.54
N GLU A 573 6.98 30.97 5.73
CA GLU A 573 6.21 30.14 6.68
C GLU A 573 6.17 28.65 6.30
N VAL A 574 6.37 28.32 5.03
CA VAL A 574 6.35 26.95 4.49
C VAL A 574 7.63 26.62 3.70
N SER A 575 8.66 27.45 3.81
CA SER A 575 9.86 27.34 2.97
C SER A 575 10.63 26.01 3.15
N GLY A 576 11.14 25.42 2.07
CA GLY A 576 11.92 24.19 2.09
C GLY A 576 11.26 23.01 1.37
N VAL A 577 11.99 21.90 1.30
CA VAL A 577 11.70 20.70 0.49
C VAL A 577 11.61 19.46 1.38
N ASP A 578 10.67 18.57 1.08
CA ASP A 578 10.63 17.23 1.65
C ASP A 578 11.75 16.39 1.04
N LEU A 579 12.74 16.04 1.86
CA LEU A 579 13.93 15.33 1.39
C LEU A 579 13.58 13.93 0.90
N ASN A 580 12.60 13.24 1.50
CA ASN A 580 12.17 11.91 1.07
C ASN A 580 11.18 11.96 -0.10
N ARG A 581 11.23 13.05 -0.89
CA ARG A 581 10.57 13.22 -2.20
C ARG A 581 11.53 13.77 -3.25
N ASN A 582 12.77 14.11 -2.87
CA ASN A 582 13.71 14.84 -3.72
C ASN A 582 14.68 13.93 -4.50
N TYR A 583 14.37 12.65 -4.64
CA TYR A 583 15.15 11.69 -5.43
C TYR A 583 14.58 11.56 -6.86
N ASP A 584 15.36 11.06 -7.82
CA ASP A 584 14.98 11.02 -9.25
C ASP A 584 14.01 9.88 -9.63
N PHE A 585 13.55 9.09 -8.65
CA PHE A 585 12.60 8.01 -8.90
C PHE A 585 11.18 8.57 -9.14
N LEU A 586 10.69 8.47 -10.38
CA LEU A 586 9.34 8.89 -10.79
C LEU A 586 8.96 10.33 -10.41
N PHE A 587 9.95 11.23 -10.38
CA PHE A 587 9.81 12.62 -9.92
C PHE A 587 8.83 13.49 -10.72
N ASP A 588 8.68 13.22 -12.02
CA ASP A 588 7.76 13.97 -12.89
C ASP A 588 6.31 13.46 -12.69
N LEU A 589 5.60 14.16 -11.80
CA LEU A 589 4.24 13.81 -11.37
C LEU A 589 3.25 13.78 -12.55
N GLY A 590 3.29 14.78 -13.45
CA GLY A 590 2.37 14.88 -14.59
C GLY A 590 2.67 13.88 -15.71
N LYS A 591 3.86 13.28 -15.73
CA LYS A 591 4.26 12.29 -16.73
C LYS A 591 3.99 10.86 -16.28
N HIS A 592 4.42 10.49 -15.09
CA HIS A 592 4.52 9.08 -14.72
C HIS A 592 3.26 8.50 -14.09
N TRP A 593 2.36 9.35 -13.60
CA TRP A 593 1.27 8.99 -12.71
C TRP A 593 -0.09 9.18 -13.39
N ALA A 594 -1.06 8.35 -13.04
CA ALA A 594 -2.38 8.43 -13.64
C ALA A 594 -3.07 9.75 -13.29
N PRO A 595 -3.79 10.42 -14.22
CA PRO A 595 -4.61 11.58 -13.88
C PRO A 595 -5.65 11.27 -12.79
N SER A 596 -6.15 10.04 -12.72
CA SER A 596 -7.03 9.60 -11.61
C SER A 596 -6.30 9.46 -10.27
N SER A 597 -4.97 9.34 -10.27
CA SER A 597 -4.15 9.47 -9.05
C SER A 597 -3.94 10.94 -8.66
N GLU A 598 -4.22 11.90 -9.56
CA GLU A 598 -4.27 13.35 -9.28
C GLU A 598 -5.51 13.79 -8.45
N GLY A 599 -6.18 12.82 -7.81
CA GLY A 599 -7.35 13.05 -6.97
C GLY A 599 -7.16 12.82 -5.47
N GLY A 600 -6.01 12.29 -5.00
CA GLY A 600 -5.78 12.16 -3.55
C GLY A 600 -4.70 11.19 -3.06
N GLU A 601 -4.25 10.20 -3.84
CA GLU A 601 -3.31 9.19 -3.32
C GLU A 601 -1.85 9.65 -3.42
N VAL A 602 -1.35 9.94 -4.64
CA VAL A 602 0.03 10.42 -4.84
C VAL A 602 0.13 11.92 -4.56
N LEU A 603 -0.83 12.72 -5.02
CA LEU A 603 -0.85 14.17 -4.76
C LEU A 603 -1.13 14.52 -3.28
N GLY A 604 -1.69 13.59 -2.52
CA GLY A 604 -1.78 13.71 -1.06
C GLY A 604 -0.46 13.42 -0.33
N ALA A 605 0.48 12.77 -1.01
CA ALA A 605 1.75 12.33 -0.43
C ALA A 605 2.99 12.98 -1.06
N THR A 606 2.89 13.61 -2.24
CA THR A 606 3.97 14.29 -2.96
C THR A 606 3.41 15.48 -3.75
N SER A 607 4.10 16.63 -3.73
CA SER A 607 3.63 17.85 -4.41
C SER A 607 4.75 18.56 -5.17
N ALA A 608 4.41 19.11 -6.34
CA ALA A 608 5.28 20.01 -7.10
C ALA A 608 5.04 21.50 -6.75
N ASP A 609 4.11 21.82 -5.86
CA ASP A 609 3.85 23.19 -5.42
C ASP A 609 4.81 23.59 -4.29
N PRO A 610 5.65 24.63 -4.47
CA PRO A 610 6.58 25.10 -3.44
C PRO A 610 5.89 25.61 -2.16
N ASN A 611 4.59 25.92 -2.20
CA ASN A 611 3.83 26.34 -1.04
C ASN A 611 3.07 25.20 -0.34
N GLU A 612 3.21 23.96 -0.81
CA GLU A 612 2.70 22.82 -0.08
C GLU A 612 3.49 22.66 1.23
N TYR A 613 2.77 22.44 2.33
CA TYR A 613 3.29 22.54 3.69
C TYR A 613 4.23 21.39 4.09
N GLU A 614 3.98 20.17 3.65
CA GLU A 614 4.65 18.96 4.12
C GLU A 614 5.51 18.25 3.07
N VAL A 615 4.98 18.05 1.86
CA VAL A 615 5.39 17.06 0.86
C VAL A 615 5.86 17.69 -0.46
N TYR A 616 6.27 18.97 -0.44
CA TYR A 616 6.89 19.60 -1.62
C TYR A 616 8.20 18.90 -2.01
N GLN A 617 8.25 18.32 -3.21
CA GLN A 617 9.35 17.49 -3.70
C GLN A 617 10.60 18.26 -4.15
N GLY A 618 10.50 19.59 -4.26
CA GLY A 618 11.55 20.43 -4.81
C GLY A 618 11.37 20.71 -6.32
N PRO A 619 12.16 21.63 -6.89
CA PRO A 619 12.02 22.05 -8.29
C PRO A 619 12.58 21.05 -9.31
N ARG A 620 13.47 20.14 -8.88
CA ARG A 620 14.07 19.08 -9.69
C ARG A 620 14.65 17.99 -8.78
N PRO A 621 14.91 16.77 -9.28
CA PRO A 621 15.60 15.75 -8.51
C PRO A 621 16.95 16.27 -7.99
N PHE A 622 17.29 15.88 -6.76
CA PHE A 622 18.53 16.27 -6.08
C PHE A 622 18.75 17.79 -6.11
N SER A 623 17.69 18.57 -5.88
CA SER A 623 17.80 20.01 -5.69
C SER A 623 18.43 20.37 -4.35
N GLU A 624 18.33 19.48 -3.37
CA GLU A 624 18.77 19.71 -2.00
C GLU A 624 20.16 19.12 -1.72
N ALA A 625 20.96 19.86 -0.93
CA ALA A 625 22.28 19.43 -0.49
C ALA A 625 22.22 18.13 0.33
N GLU A 626 21.19 17.99 1.15
CA GLU A 626 20.98 16.84 2.02
C GLU A 626 20.76 15.55 1.22
N THR A 627 19.94 15.56 0.15
CA THR A 627 19.75 14.39 -0.72
C THR A 627 20.96 14.14 -1.62
N LEU A 628 21.68 15.18 -2.04
CA LEU A 628 22.95 15.05 -2.74
C LEU A 628 24.02 14.34 -1.91
N ASN A 629 24.07 14.56 -0.59
CA ASN A 629 24.95 13.84 0.32
C ASN A 629 24.63 12.34 0.40
N VAL A 630 23.33 11.99 0.45
CA VAL A 630 22.90 10.57 0.42
C VAL A 630 23.28 9.92 -0.93
N LYS A 631 23.04 10.63 -2.04
CA LYS A 631 23.47 10.21 -3.37
C LYS A 631 24.99 10.02 -3.44
N TRP A 632 25.76 10.94 -2.87
CA TRP A 632 27.22 10.86 -2.84
C TRP A 632 27.71 9.64 -2.06
N LEU A 633 27.13 9.32 -0.90
CA LEU A 633 27.47 8.09 -0.15
C LEU A 633 27.22 6.85 -1.01
N LEU A 634 26.06 6.80 -1.65
CA LEU A 634 25.65 5.71 -2.55
C LEU A 634 26.52 5.59 -3.81
N ASP A 635 27.05 6.70 -4.35
CA ASP A 635 27.92 6.73 -5.53
C ASP A 635 29.39 6.39 -5.18
N THR A 636 29.86 6.80 -4.00
CA THR A 636 31.27 6.63 -3.58
C THR A 636 31.54 5.32 -2.83
N HIS A 637 30.50 4.62 -2.37
CA HIS A 637 30.61 3.35 -1.68
C HIS A 637 29.97 2.23 -2.51
N PRO A 638 30.64 1.73 -3.57
CA PRO A 638 30.05 0.78 -4.51
C PRO A 638 29.66 -0.55 -3.88
N ARG A 639 30.15 -0.87 -2.68
CA ARG A 639 29.82 -2.11 -1.96
C ARG A 639 28.57 -2.00 -1.10
N VAL A 640 27.85 -0.88 -1.14
CA VAL A 640 26.51 -0.80 -0.54
C VAL A 640 25.60 -1.80 -1.25
N ARG A 641 24.93 -2.65 -0.47
CA ARG A 641 24.02 -3.71 -0.94
C ARG A 641 22.64 -3.60 -0.31
N TRP A 642 22.53 -2.86 0.79
CA TRP A 642 21.29 -2.59 1.50
C TRP A 642 21.27 -1.15 1.98
N GLN A 643 20.13 -0.48 1.87
CA GLN A 643 19.86 0.84 2.42
C GLN A 643 18.62 0.75 3.31
N VAL A 644 18.68 1.36 4.50
CA VAL A 644 17.54 1.46 5.43
C VAL A 644 17.38 2.92 5.86
N ASP A 645 16.19 3.47 5.72
CA ASP A 645 15.81 4.77 6.29
C ASP A 645 14.99 4.59 7.56
N VAL A 646 15.19 5.42 8.58
CA VAL A 646 14.52 5.28 9.88
C VAL A 646 13.60 6.49 10.10
N HIS A 647 12.30 6.23 9.96
CA HIS A 647 11.15 7.13 10.04
C HIS A 647 10.23 6.83 11.23
N SER A 648 9.25 7.70 11.45
CA SER A 648 8.05 7.45 12.26
C SER A 648 6.81 8.07 11.60
N TYR A 649 5.62 7.48 11.69
CA TYR A 649 5.09 6.53 12.67
C TYR A 649 4.14 5.53 11.98
N THR A 650 4.21 4.24 12.31
CA THR A 650 3.18 3.22 11.99
C THR A 650 3.52 1.83 12.56
N GLN A 651 4.73 1.62 13.08
CA GLN A 651 5.25 0.31 13.51
C GLN A 651 5.42 -0.67 12.34
N VAL A 652 6.04 -0.18 11.27
CA VAL A 652 6.26 -0.92 10.02
C VAL A 652 7.75 -1.07 9.74
N PHE A 653 8.12 -2.18 9.10
CA PHE A 653 9.39 -2.26 8.37
C PHE A 653 9.11 -2.59 6.91
N GLY A 654 9.23 -1.55 6.09
CA GLY A 654 8.81 -1.51 4.69
C GLY A 654 9.92 -1.84 3.71
N TYR A 655 9.51 -2.28 2.52
CA TYR A 655 10.37 -2.54 1.35
C TYR A 655 9.71 -2.08 0.05
N ASN A 656 10.52 -1.96 -1.00
CA ASN A 656 10.08 -1.53 -2.34
C ASN A 656 8.92 -2.36 -2.92
N TRP A 657 8.08 -1.83 -3.80
CA TRP A 657 8.07 -0.45 -4.30
C TRP A 657 7.00 0.40 -3.62
N ASN A 658 7.18 1.73 -3.60
CA ASN A 658 6.16 2.65 -3.05
C ASN A 658 5.22 3.21 -4.13
N ASN A 659 5.52 3.00 -5.42
CA ASN A 659 4.74 3.61 -6.50
C ASN A 659 3.51 2.81 -6.95
N ASP A 660 3.49 1.50 -6.77
CA ASP A 660 2.33 0.65 -7.10
C ASP A 660 2.46 -0.76 -6.48
N ASP A 661 1.40 -1.58 -6.55
CA ASP A 661 1.42 -2.95 -6.04
C ASP A 661 2.52 -3.79 -6.72
N ASN A 662 3.26 -4.59 -5.96
CA ASN A 662 4.29 -5.47 -6.54
C ASN A 662 3.69 -6.59 -7.39
N GLN A 663 4.39 -6.97 -8.47
CA GLN A 663 4.14 -8.20 -9.23
C GLN A 663 5.43 -8.85 -9.75
N ILE A 664 5.40 -10.17 -9.98
CA ILE A 664 6.59 -10.97 -10.34
C ILE A 664 6.50 -11.63 -11.73
N THR A 665 5.40 -11.41 -12.46
CA THR A 665 5.02 -12.20 -13.64
C THR A 665 5.33 -11.51 -14.97
N ASP A 666 5.30 -10.18 -15.03
CA ASP A 666 5.51 -9.40 -16.25
C ASP A 666 6.68 -8.42 -16.08
N PRO A 667 7.89 -8.78 -16.52
CA PRO A 667 9.04 -7.87 -16.51
C PRO A 667 8.85 -6.61 -17.36
N GLY A 668 7.91 -6.61 -18.30
CA GLY A 668 7.58 -5.45 -19.14
C GLY A 668 6.90 -4.33 -18.37
N MET A 669 6.12 -4.67 -17.33
CA MET A 669 5.40 -3.74 -16.48
C MET A 669 6.30 -3.16 -15.38
N ASN A 670 7.16 -2.22 -15.77
CA ASN A 670 8.14 -1.60 -14.88
C ASN A 670 8.27 -0.08 -15.09
N PHE A 671 8.84 0.62 -14.11
CA PHE A 671 8.93 2.08 -14.05
C PHE A 671 9.70 2.73 -15.22
N ARG A 672 10.60 1.97 -15.87
CA ARG A 672 11.39 2.46 -17.03
C ARG A 672 10.63 2.36 -18.34
N ASN A 673 9.52 1.61 -18.39
CA ASN A 673 8.77 1.39 -19.61
C ASN A 673 7.77 2.55 -19.84
N PRO A 674 7.97 3.36 -20.89
CA PRO A 674 7.11 4.52 -21.16
C PRO A 674 5.68 4.13 -21.56
N ALA A 675 5.42 2.87 -21.93
CA ALA A 675 4.06 2.39 -22.20
C ALA A 675 3.13 2.44 -20.97
N TYR A 676 3.71 2.64 -19.78
CA TYR A 676 2.99 2.76 -18.51
C TYR A 676 3.10 4.14 -17.86
N ASP A 677 3.68 5.12 -18.55
CA ASP A 677 3.54 6.53 -18.16
C ASP A 677 2.05 6.91 -18.15
N GLY A 678 1.64 7.70 -17.15
CA GLY A 678 0.25 8.04 -16.92
C GLY A 678 -0.64 6.91 -16.39
N LYS A 679 -0.08 5.81 -15.85
CA LYS A 679 -0.88 4.65 -15.36
C LYS A 679 -0.64 4.25 -13.91
N ARG A 680 0.35 4.86 -13.24
CA ARG A 680 0.81 4.46 -11.89
C ARG A 680 -0.01 5.14 -10.79
N GLY A 681 0.01 4.53 -9.61
CA GLY A 681 -0.60 5.08 -8.40
C GLY A 681 -2.10 4.87 -8.32
N VAL A 682 -2.61 3.81 -8.98
CA VAL A 682 -4.00 3.36 -8.88
C VAL A 682 -3.97 1.90 -8.47
N THR A 683 -3.84 1.69 -7.16
CA THR A 683 -3.49 0.38 -6.60
C THR A 683 -4.75 -0.43 -6.26
N ARG A 684 -4.63 -1.76 -6.21
CA ARG A 684 -5.68 -2.61 -5.60
C ARG A 684 -5.61 -2.60 -4.08
N THR A 685 -4.48 -2.19 -3.51
CA THR A 685 -4.33 -1.91 -2.08
C THR A 685 -5.40 -0.92 -1.61
N PHE A 686 -5.65 0.16 -2.35
CA PHE A 686 -6.70 1.14 -2.03
C PHE A 686 -8.02 0.93 -2.80
N HIS A 687 -7.99 0.14 -3.89
CA HIS A 687 -9.17 -0.17 -4.71
C HIS A 687 -9.31 -1.69 -4.99
N PRO A 688 -9.71 -2.50 -3.99
CA PRO A 688 -9.65 -3.96 -4.07
C PRO A 688 -10.56 -4.56 -5.14
N ASP A 689 -11.65 -3.87 -5.49
CA ASP A 689 -12.64 -4.32 -6.47
C ASP A 689 -12.20 -4.20 -7.93
N ARG A 690 -11.05 -3.56 -8.21
CA ARG A 690 -10.55 -3.41 -9.58
C ARG A 690 -10.01 -4.74 -10.15
N PRO A 691 -10.24 -5.05 -11.44
CA PRO A 691 -9.66 -6.21 -12.11
C PRO A 691 -8.12 -6.13 -12.15
N LEU A 692 -7.45 -7.26 -11.95
CA LEU A 692 -5.98 -7.37 -11.90
C LEU A 692 -5.31 -6.97 -13.22
N GLU A 693 -5.99 -7.22 -14.33
CA GLU A 693 -5.56 -6.93 -15.70
C GLU A 693 -5.71 -5.45 -16.10
N ALA A 694 -6.48 -4.68 -15.33
CA ALA A 694 -6.80 -3.28 -15.63
C ALA A 694 -5.92 -2.27 -14.90
N VAL A 695 -5.03 -2.74 -14.01
CA VAL A 695 -4.19 -1.89 -13.15
C VAL A 695 -2.70 -2.10 -13.44
N TYR A 696 -1.93 -1.02 -13.38
CA TYR A 696 -0.48 -1.12 -13.37
C TYR A 696 -0.02 -1.75 -12.05
N ARG A 697 1.06 -2.52 -12.10
CA ARG A 697 1.71 -3.14 -10.93
C ARG A 697 3.21 -3.22 -11.18
N GLU A 698 4.00 -2.73 -10.24
CA GLU A 698 5.44 -2.58 -10.43
C GLU A 698 6.14 -3.95 -10.40
N TYR A 699 6.96 -4.22 -11.42
CA TYR A 699 7.72 -5.45 -11.49
C TYR A 699 8.83 -5.49 -10.43
N ILE A 700 8.91 -6.61 -9.73
CA ILE A 700 10.06 -6.98 -8.91
C ILE A 700 10.44 -8.44 -9.20
N PRO A 701 11.73 -8.78 -9.41
CA PRO A 701 12.15 -10.16 -9.55
C PRO A 701 11.76 -10.98 -8.32
N ALA A 702 11.21 -12.19 -8.51
CA ALA A 702 10.76 -13.05 -7.41
C ALA A 702 11.86 -13.33 -6.37
N ALA A 703 13.12 -13.45 -6.80
CA ALA A 703 14.26 -13.62 -5.91
C ALA A 703 14.52 -12.37 -5.04
N ASP A 704 14.40 -11.18 -5.61
CA ASP A 704 14.58 -9.93 -4.87
C ASP A 704 13.43 -9.71 -3.88
N LEU A 705 12.18 -10.01 -4.29
CA LEU A 705 11.01 -9.96 -3.42
C LEU A 705 11.17 -10.90 -2.20
N GLY A 706 11.65 -12.12 -2.43
CA GLY A 706 11.92 -13.07 -1.35
C GLY A 706 13.02 -12.59 -0.38
N ILE A 707 14.07 -11.94 -0.88
CA ILE A 707 15.14 -11.36 -0.05
C ILE A 707 14.58 -10.25 0.84
N VAL A 708 13.87 -9.27 0.25
CA VAL A 708 13.35 -8.13 1.03
C VAL A 708 12.34 -8.58 2.07
N GLN A 709 11.43 -9.51 1.74
CA GLN A 709 10.48 -10.09 2.70
C GLN A 709 11.17 -10.88 3.83
N SER A 710 12.21 -11.65 3.51
CA SER A 710 12.96 -12.38 4.53
C SER A 710 13.72 -11.45 5.48
N LEU A 711 14.31 -10.39 4.95
CA LEU A 711 15.05 -9.41 5.74
C LEU A 711 14.10 -8.58 6.61
N THR A 712 12.93 -8.19 6.08
CA THR A 712 11.95 -7.46 6.87
C THR A 712 11.38 -8.29 7.99
N GLN A 713 11.05 -9.57 7.72
CA GLN A 713 10.63 -10.49 8.77
C GLN A 713 11.71 -10.68 9.86
N THR A 714 12.98 -10.78 9.47
CA THR A 714 14.10 -10.97 10.42
C THR A 714 14.25 -9.77 11.35
N PHE A 715 14.10 -8.55 10.83
CA PHE A 715 14.06 -7.34 11.64
C PHE A 715 12.90 -7.39 12.63
N THR A 716 11.68 -7.69 12.17
CA THR A 716 10.48 -7.66 13.03
C THR A 716 10.54 -8.74 14.12
N ASP A 717 11.14 -9.90 13.84
CA ASP A 717 11.36 -10.95 14.84
C ASP A 717 12.38 -10.53 15.90
N GLY A 718 13.46 -9.88 15.48
CA GLY A 718 14.50 -9.34 16.35
C GLY A 718 13.96 -8.26 17.29
N LEU A 719 13.13 -7.37 16.76
CA LEU A 719 12.43 -6.33 17.51
C LEU A 719 11.44 -6.95 18.51
N ARG A 720 10.59 -7.87 18.05
CA ARG A 720 9.56 -8.52 18.89
C ARG A 720 10.16 -9.26 20.07
N ALA A 721 11.38 -9.79 19.93
CA ALA A 721 12.07 -10.48 21.02
C ALA A 721 12.48 -9.56 22.19
N VAL A 722 12.46 -8.24 22.04
CA VAL A 722 12.82 -7.28 23.10
C VAL A 722 11.75 -7.24 24.20
N ARG A 723 10.51 -6.91 23.83
CA ARG A 723 9.39 -6.78 24.78
C ARG A 723 8.02 -7.24 24.23
N GLY A 724 8.00 -7.91 23.08
CA GLY A 724 6.78 -8.44 22.47
C GLY A 724 6.07 -7.51 21.49
N THR A 725 6.55 -6.27 21.31
CA THR A 725 6.02 -5.31 20.32
C THR A 725 6.08 -5.90 18.92
N ALA A 726 4.99 -5.85 18.16
CA ALA A 726 4.87 -6.52 16.86
C ALA A 726 4.77 -5.50 15.72
N TYR A 727 5.91 -5.18 15.12
CA TYR A 727 5.95 -4.38 13.89
C TYR A 727 5.56 -5.25 12.70
N GLN A 728 4.95 -4.65 11.67
CA GLN A 728 4.51 -5.37 10.48
C GLN A 728 5.54 -5.26 9.35
N PRO A 729 5.94 -6.38 8.72
CA PRO A 729 6.65 -6.34 7.45
C PRO A 729 5.63 -6.10 6.32
N GLU A 730 5.79 -5.03 5.55
CA GLU A 730 4.88 -4.68 4.46
C GLU A 730 5.58 -4.06 3.25
N GLN A 731 4.91 -4.07 2.10
CA GLN A 731 5.36 -3.29 0.95
C GLN A 731 5.04 -1.81 1.19
N GLY A 732 5.94 -0.90 0.77
CA GLY A 732 5.79 0.53 1.05
C GLY A 732 4.51 1.19 0.53
N VAL A 733 3.98 0.73 -0.61
CA VAL A 733 2.71 1.25 -1.17
C VAL A 733 1.50 1.04 -0.23
N VAL A 734 1.58 0.08 0.70
CA VAL A 734 0.52 -0.19 1.69
C VAL A 734 0.34 0.99 2.64
N THR A 735 1.42 1.69 2.97
CA THR A 735 1.35 2.87 3.81
C THR A 735 0.68 4.01 3.03
N TYR A 736 1.21 4.36 1.85
CA TYR A 736 0.63 5.28 0.87
C TYR A 736 1.48 5.30 -0.41
N VAL A 737 0.89 5.73 -1.53
CA VAL A 737 1.61 5.82 -2.82
C VAL A 737 2.55 7.03 -2.83
N THR A 738 3.81 6.87 -3.24
CA THR A 738 4.79 7.98 -3.28
C THR A 738 5.72 8.00 -4.48
N ALA A 739 6.22 9.20 -4.78
CA ALA A 739 7.31 9.43 -5.72
C ALA A 739 8.57 9.91 -4.98
N GLY A 740 9.74 9.66 -5.57
CA GLY A 740 10.99 10.29 -5.15
C GLY A 740 11.49 9.90 -3.77
N THR A 741 11.20 8.69 -3.27
CA THR A 741 11.73 8.19 -1.99
C THR A 741 13.14 7.60 -2.13
N VAL A 742 13.90 7.57 -1.03
CA VAL A 742 15.29 7.08 -1.03
C VAL A 742 15.41 5.58 -1.27
N ASP A 743 14.47 4.79 -0.78
CA ASP A 743 14.47 3.34 -0.86
C ASP A 743 14.21 2.88 -2.29
N ASP A 744 13.23 3.48 -2.97
CA ASP A 744 12.97 3.24 -4.40
C ASP A 744 14.10 3.74 -5.27
N TYR A 745 14.65 4.92 -4.96
CA TYR A 745 15.86 5.39 -5.64
C TYR A 745 17.02 4.40 -5.51
N ALA A 746 17.33 3.95 -4.28
CA ALA A 746 18.44 3.05 -4.02
C ALA A 746 18.33 1.76 -4.85
N TYR A 747 17.13 1.16 -4.87
CA TYR A 747 16.86 -0.05 -5.66
C TYR A 747 16.83 0.23 -7.17
N ALA A 748 16.22 1.31 -7.63
CA ALA A 748 16.13 1.64 -9.06
C ALA A 748 17.49 1.85 -9.75
N ARG A 749 18.53 2.27 -9.02
CA ARG A 749 19.85 2.61 -9.59
C ARG A 749 20.46 1.52 -10.47
N HIS A 750 20.40 0.26 -10.06
CA HIS A 750 20.95 -0.87 -10.85
C HIS A 750 20.07 -1.26 -12.04
N LEU A 751 18.79 -0.86 -12.03
CA LEU A 751 17.86 -1.06 -13.14
C LEU A 751 18.05 0.03 -14.21
N VAL A 752 18.37 1.26 -13.79
CA VAL A 752 18.69 2.38 -14.70
C VAL A 752 20.10 2.22 -15.29
N ASP A 753 21.07 1.88 -14.45
CA ASP A 753 22.48 1.67 -14.83
C ASP A 753 22.94 0.28 -14.35
N PRO A 754 22.90 -0.75 -15.23
CA PRO A 754 23.32 -2.12 -14.89
C PRO A 754 24.78 -2.25 -14.45
N GLY A 755 25.62 -1.22 -14.63
CA GLY A 755 26.98 -1.18 -14.10
C GLY A 755 27.06 -0.91 -12.60
N ARG A 756 25.95 -0.50 -11.97
CA ARG A 756 25.88 -0.25 -10.53
C ARG A 756 25.51 -1.51 -9.76
N GLU A 757 26.05 -1.60 -8.55
CA GLU A 757 25.72 -2.65 -7.61
C GLU A 757 24.24 -2.56 -7.19
N LYS A 758 23.58 -3.73 -7.08
CA LYS A 758 22.19 -3.82 -6.62
C LYS A 758 22.12 -3.47 -5.14
N VAL A 759 21.30 -2.47 -4.81
CA VAL A 759 21.02 -2.03 -3.43
C VAL A 759 19.55 -2.30 -3.12
N HIS A 760 19.26 -3.18 -2.16
CA HIS A 760 17.88 -3.34 -1.69
C HIS A 760 17.49 -2.18 -0.76
N GLY A 761 16.35 -1.54 -1.02
CA GLY A 761 15.85 -0.39 -0.25
C GLY A 761 14.84 -0.81 0.81
N PHE A 762 14.91 -0.14 1.96
CA PHE A 762 14.02 -0.39 3.10
C PHE A 762 13.76 0.90 3.86
N PHE A 763 12.66 0.92 4.61
CA PHE A 763 12.39 1.94 5.60
C PHE A 763 11.77 1.36 6.87
N VAL A 764 12.03 1.97 8.01
CA VAL A 764 11.40 1.64 9.31
C VAL A 764 10.47 2.79 9.66
N GLU A 765 9.24 2.51 10.09
CA GLU A 765 8.35 3.48 10.71
C GLU A 765 8.20 3.10 12.19
N PHE A 766 8.98 3.70 13.08
CA PHE A 766 8.96 3.37 14.50
C PHE A 766 7.82 4.07 15.25
N SER A 767 7.41 3.48 16.37
CA SER A 767 6.39 4.03 17.28
C SER A 767 5.01 4.23 16.63
N THR A 768 4.03 4.54 17.47
CA THR A 768 2.69 4.99 17.07
C THR A 768 2.56 6.52 17.12
N GLU A 769 3.63 7.22 17.48
CA GLU A 769 3.72 8.67 17.57
C GLU A 769 4.98 9.15 16.85
N TYR A 770 4.92 10.31 16.19
CA TYR A 770 6.10 10.92 15.54
C TYR A 770 7.27 11.10 16.51
N VAL A 771 6.96 11.62 17.70
CA VAL A 771 7.90 11.81 18.81
C VAL A 771 7.27 11.25 20.09
N PRO A 772 7.58 10.01 20.49
CA PRO A 772 7.12 9.49 21.77
C PRO A 772 7.72 10.26 22.96
N THR A 773 7.18 10.09 24.16
CA THR A 773 7.89 10.55 25.38
C THR A 773 9.28 9.93 25.45
N TRP A 774 10.26 10.60 26.05
CA TRP A 774 11.63 10.09 26.18
C TRP A 774 11.70 8.71 26.83
N THR A 775 10.86 8.47 27.84
CA THR A 775 10.74 7.18 28.50
C THR A 775 10.36 6.08 27.50
N GLU A 776 9.35 6.32 26.66
CA GLU A 776 8.97 5.37 25.62
C GLU A 776 10.00 5.31 24.49
N MET A 777 10.59 6.45 24.11
CA MET A 777 11.66 6.50 23.10
C MET A 777 12.85 5.63 23.51
N THR A 778 13.20 5.57 24.79
CA THR A 778 14.27 4.69 25.28
C THR A 778 13.96 3.22 25.02
N GLU A 779 12.70 2.79 25.15
CA GLU A 779 12.28 1.44 24.78
C GLU A 779 12.23 1.24 23.26
N VAL A 780 11.78 2.25 22.50
CA VAL A 780 11.83 2.25 21.03
C VAL A 780 13.27 2.10 20.52
N ILE A 781 14.25 2.77 21.14
CA ILE A 781 15.67 2.62 20.80
C ILE A 781 16.10 1.15 20.97
N ARG A 782 15.68 0.47 22.04
CA ARG A 782 15.99 -0.95 22.26
C ARG A 782 15.32 -1.85 21.22
N ASP A 783 14.03 -1.63 20.98
CA ASP A 783 13.22 -2.35 20.00
C ASP A 783 13.85 -2.28 18.60
N VAL A 784 14.06 -1.05 18.09
CA VAL A 784 14.56 -0.82 16.74
C VAL A 784 16.04 -1.17 16.60
N SER A 785 16.89 -0.91 17.62
CA SER A 785 18.30 -1.34 17.58
C SER A 785 18.42 -2.86 17.50
N SER A 786 17.57 -3.61 18.21
CA SER A 786 17.51 -5.07 18.12
C SER A 786 17.09 -5.56 16.73
N GLY A 787 16.08 -4.89 16.14
CA GLY A 787 15.64 -5.16 14.77
C GLY A 787 16.74 -4.89 13.74
N LEU A 788 17.34 -3.69 13.78
CA LEU A 788 18.45 -3.29 12.88
C LEU A 788 19.66 -4.21 13.04
N PHE A 789 19.99 -4.63 14.26
CA PHE A 789 21.03 -5.62 14.51
C PHE A 789 20.70 -6.95 13.82
N SER A 790 19.47 -7.45 14.00
CA SER A 790 19.04 -8.73 13.41
C SER A 790 19.06 -8.70 11.88
N PHE A 791 18.64 -7.57 11.29
CA PHE A 791 18.80 -7.28 9.87
C PHE A 791 20.27 -7.33 9.44
N CYS A 792 21.15 -6.58 10.10
CA CYS A 792 22.58 -6.53 9.76
C CYS A 792 23.25 -7.89 9.92
N HIS A 793 22.89 -8.65 10.96
CA HIS A 793 23.40 -10.00 11.18
C HIS A 793 22.95 -10.94 10.07
N ARG A 794 21.70 -10.87 9.61
CA ARG A 794 21.21 -11.64 8.47
C ARG A 794 21.92 -11.26 7.17
N ALA A 795 22.07 -9.97 6.89
CA ALA A 795 22.82 -9.46 5.73
C ALA A 795 24.29 -9.94 5.74
N ALA A 796 24.94 -10.00 6.91
CA ALA A 796 26.29 -10.54 7.08
C ALA A 796 26.40 -12.04 6.76
N LEU A 797 25.30 -12.79 6.88
CA LEU A 797 25.21 -14.21 6.51
C LEU A 797 24.85 -14.40 5.02
N GLU A 798 24.08 -13.48 4.42
CA GLU A 798 23.68 -13.53 3.00
C GLU A 798 24.77 -13.17 2.00
N ALA A 799 25.89 -12.60 2.45
CA ALA A 799 27.03 -12.20 1.62
C ALA A 799 27.75 -13.33 0.82
N GLY A 800 27.16 -14.52 0.68
CA GLY A 800 27.49 -15.55 -0.29
C GLY A 800 28.89 -16.18 -0.20
N HIS A 801 28.99 -17.42 0.25
CA HIS A 801 30.25 -18.17 0.24
C HIS A 801 30.31 -19.11 -0.98
N ILE A 802 31.26 -18.86 -1.88
CA ILE A 802 31.63 -19.79 -2.97
C ILE A 802 32.92 -20.50 -2.59
N ALA A 803 32.95 -21.83 -2.68
CA ALA A 803 34.16 -22.63 -2.51
C ALA A 803 34.69 -23.03 -3.89
N THR A 804 36.00 -23.13 -4.05
CA THR A 804 36.61 -23.64 -5.28
C THR A 804 37.66 -24.69 -4.95
N VAL A 805 37.86 -25.64 -5.86
CA VAL A 805 38.96 -26.62 -5.78
C VAL A 805 39.45 -26.94 -7.18
N THR A 806 40.77 -27.03 -7.34
CA THR A 806 41.40 -27.50 -8.57
C THR A 806 41.91 -28.91 -8.30
N ARG A 807 41.41 -29.89 -9.05
CA ARG A 807 41.74 -31.32 -8.84
C ARG A 807 42.94 -31.76 -9.70
N ASP A 808 43.10 -31.15 -10.87
CA ASP A 808 44.27 -31.23 -11.74
C ASP A 808 44.37 -29.93 -12.57
N PRO A 809 45.48 -29.68 -13.30
CA PRO A 809 45.67 -28.42 -14.04
C PRO A 809 44.58 -28.08 -15.06
N ASP A 810 43.87 -29.09 -15.58
CA ASP A 810 42.83 -28.96 -16.60
C ASP A 810 41.41 -29.06 -16.01
N TRP A 811 41.27 -29.14 -14.68
CA TRP A 811 39.98 -29.38 -14.03
C TRP A 811 39.78 -28.60 -12.73
N MET A 812 38.75 -27.74 -12.70
CA MET A 812 38.37 -26.92 -11.55
C MET A 812 36.88 -27.04 -11.23
N ASP A 813 36.54 -27.12 -9.95
CA ASP A 813 35.17 -27.21 -9.46
C ASP A 813 34.83 -26.04 -8.54
N VAL A 814 33.60 -25.56 -8.65
CA VAL A 814 33.05 -24.43 -7.91
C VAL A 814 31.79 -24.89 -7.18
N PHE A 815 31.71 -24.61 -5.89
CA PHE A 815 30.62 -25.02 -5.02
C PHE A 815 29.91 -23.83 -4.41
N GLY A 816 28.59 -23.97 -4.26
CA GLY A 816 27.77 -23.03 -3.52
C GLY A 816 26.49 -23.67 -3.04
N VAL A 817 25.86 -23.07 -2.03
CA VAL A 817 24.49 -23.43 -1.63
C VAL A 817 23.55 -22.41 -2.25
N GLY A 818 22.66 -22.90 -3.12
CA GLY A 818 21.68 -22.05 -3.82
C GLY A 818 20.59 -21.51 -2.89
N GLY A 819 19.76 -20.60 -3.42
CA GLY A 819 18.65 -19.99 -2.68
C GLY A 819 17.57 -20.99 -2.22
N ASP A 820 17.52 -22.17 -2.84
CA ASP A 820 16.67 -23.30 -2.45
C ASP A 820 17.32 -24.24 -1.43
N GLY A 821 18.50 -23.88 -0.90
CA GLY A 821 19.22 -24.66 0.10
C GLY A 821 19.98 -25.87 -0.43
N LEU A 822 19.94 -26.16 -1.74
CA LEU A 822 20.72 -27.27 -2.31
C LEU A 822 22.17 -26.85 -2.53
N ALA A 823 23.10 -27.66 -2.02
CA ALA A 823 24.51 -27.58 -2.41
C ALA A 823 24.65 -27.97 -3.88
N ARG A 824 25.41 -27.18 -4.64
CA ARG A 824 25.61 -27.38 -6.07
C ARG A 824 27.09 -27.31 -6.42
N VAL A 825 27.41 -27.90 -7.56
CA VAL A 825 28.72 -27.85 -8.20
C VAL A 825 28.58 -27.44 -9.66
N ALA A 826 29.41 -26.52 -10.10
CA ALA A 826 29.73 -26.29 -11.51
C ALA A 826 31.21 -26.61 -11.71
N TRP A 827 31.60 -27.13 -12.86
CA TRP A 827 33.01 -27.49 -13.08
C TRP A 827 33.49 -27.13 -14.48
N TRP A 828 34.74 -26.72 -14.55
CA TRP A 828 35.48 -26.47 -15.76
C TRP A 828 36.37 -27.68 -16.09
N HIS A 829 36.27 -28.16 -17.33
CA HIS A 829 37.19 -29.12 -17.94
C HIS A 829 37.16 -28.91 -19.46
N GLY A 830 38.07 -28.05 -19.96
CA GLY A 830 38.08 -27.54 -21.34
C GLY A 830 36.91 -26.59 -21.70
N ARG A 831 35.80 -26.65 -20.95
CA ARG A 831 34.65 -25.73 -20.96
C ARG A 831 33.94 -25.78 -19.60
N TRP A 832 33.12 -24.78 -19.31
CA TRP A 832 32.22 -24.82 -18.15
C TRP A 832 31.06 -25.79 -18.36
N ASN A 833 30.79 -26.58 -17.33
CA ASN A 833 29.59 -27.39 -17.17
C ASN A 833 28.70 -26.72 -16.13
N ASP A 834 27.40 -26.71 -16.40
CA ASP A 834 26.41 -25.98 -15.61
C ASP A 834 26.21 -26.57 -14.21
N TRP A 835 25.59 -25.79 -13.33
CA TRP A 835 25.37 -26.14 -11.94
C TRP A 835 24.52 -27.40 -11.78
N GLN A 836 25.05 -28.39 -11.07
CA GLN A 836 24.37 -29.63 -10.73
C GLN A 836 24.17 -29.75 -9.21
N PRO A 837 23.00 -30.23 -8.74
CA PRO A 837 22.75 -30.43 -7.31
C PRO A 837 23.54 -31.63 -6.76
N ILE A 838 24.08 -31.45 -5.56
CA ILE A 838 24.66 -32.52 -4.74
C ILE A 838 23.56 -32.97 -3.77
N ALA A 839 22.82 -33.99 -4.19
CA ALA A 839 21.62 -34.45 -3.50
C ALA A 839 21.88 -35.02 -2.09
N GLY A 840 20.82 -35.09 -1.29
CA GLY A 840 20.81 -35.81 -0.01
C GLY A 840 20.85 -34.93 1.24
N HIS A 841 20.92 -33.60 1.12
CA HIS A 841 20.73 -32.69 2.24
C HIS A 841 20.38 -31.26 1.79
N THR A 842 19.51 -30.57 2.53
CA THR A 842 19.19 -29.15 2.35
C THR A 842 19.87 -28.33 3.44
N PHE A 843 20.64 -27.33 3.04
CA PHE A 843 21.32 -26.40 3.92
C PHE A 843 20.56 -25.08 3.99
N VAL A 844 20.87 -24.26 4.99
CA VAL A 844 20.45 -22.86 4.97
C VAL A 844 21.11 -22.22 3.74
N PRO A 845 20.39 -21.44 2.93
CA PRO A 845 20.98 -20.70 1.82
C PRO A 845 22.25 -19.97 2.25
N HIS A 846 23.27 -19.97 1.38
CA HIS A 846 24.59 -19.38 1.64
C HIS A 846 25.46 -20.07 2.72
N THR A 847 25.09 -21.28 3.18
CA THR A 847 25.95 -22.07 4.06
C THR A 847 27.35 -22.23 3.45
N PRO A 848 28.43 -21.88 4.18
CA PRO A 848 29.79 -22.06 3.67
C PRO A 848 30.10 -23.51 3.35
N ILE A 849 30.58 -23.75 2.14
CA ILE A 849 31.14 -25.03 1.72
C ILE A 849 32.67 -24.95 1.81
N THR A 850 33.29 -25.96 2.38
CA THR A 850 34.75 -26.16 2.30
C THR A 850 35.01 -27.30 1.33
N ALA A 851 35.84 -27.08 0.31
CA ALA A 851 36.17 -28.10 -0.68
C ALA A 851 37.66 -28.46 -0.62
N LEU A 852 37.98 -29.72 -0.84
CA LEU A 852 39.33 -30.24 -0.82
C LEU A 852 39.46 -31.39 -1.83
N SER A 853 40.47 -31.35 -2.69
CA SER A 853 40.85 -32.49 -3.53
C SER A 853 41.94 -33.28 -2.82
N ARG A 854 41.78 -34.61 -2.79
CA ARG A 854 42.81 -35.53 -2.29
C ARG A 854 43.77 -35.92 -3.41
N ASP A 855 43.21 -36.15 -4.59
CA ASP A 855 43.85 -36.43 -5.87
C ASP A 855 42.84 -36.12 -7.00
N PRO A 856 43.22 -36.22 -8.30
CA PRO A 856 42.34 -35.89 -9.41
C PRO A 856 41.02 -36.68 -9.45
N ASP A 857 41.02 -37.90 -8.91
CA ASP A 857 39.87 -38.80 -8.93
C ASP A 857 39.07 -38.77 -7.61
N TRP A 858 39.48 -37.96 -6.63
CA TRP A 858 38.81 -37.88 -5.33
C TRP A 858 38.79 -36.48 -4.71
N MET A 859 37.59 -36.01 -4.35
CA MET A 859 37.40 -34.78 -3.57
C MET A 859 36.36 -34.93 -2.47
N ASP A 860 36.47 -34.11 -1.43
CA ASP A 860 35.49 -33.98 -0.37
C ASP A 860 35.02 -32.54 -0.23
N ILE A 861 33.75 -32.39 0.15
CA ILE A 861 33.15 -31.13 0.54
C ILE A 861 32.52 -31.23 1.92
N PHE A 862 32.58 -30.14 2.67
CA PHE A 862 32.13 -30.06 4.05
C PHE A 862 31.21 -28.86 4.26
N ALA A 863 30.16 -29.06 5.05
CA ALA A 863 29.24 -27.99 5.45
C ALA A 863 28.61 -28.31 6.80
N VAL A 864 28.19 -27.27 7.55
CA VAL A 864 27.45 -27.43 8.80
C VAL A 864 25.96 -27.21 8.53
N GLY A 865 25.13 -28.22 8.85
CA GLY A 865 23.68 -28.13 8.68
C GLY A 865 23.02 -27.15 9.66
N ALA A 866 21.74 -26.85 9.43
CA ALA A 866 20.94 -26.00 10.33
C ALA A 866 20.82 -26.59 11.75
N ASP A 867 20.91 -27.92 11.87
CA ASP A 867 20.95 -28.67 13.12
C ASP A 867 22.33 -28.63 13.82
N GLY A 868 23.26 -27.87 13.27
CA GLY A 868 24.63 -27.74 13.75
C GLY A 868 25.51 -28.97 13.47
N VAL A 869 25.01 -30.02 12.81
CA VAL A 869 25.82 -31.20 12.52
C VAL A 869 26.73 -30.92 11.32
N ALA A 870 28.04 -31.06 11.53
CA ALA A 870 29.02 -31.03 10.44
C ALA A 870 28.83 -32.25 9.56
N ARG A 871 28.82 -32.04 8.24
CA ARG A 871 28.58 -33.09 7.25
C ARG A 871 29.65 -33.08 6.17
N VAL A 872 29.91 -34.24 5.59
CA VAL A 872 30.78 -34.45 4.44
C VAL A 872 30.01 -35.09 3.30
N ALA A 873 30.21 -34.61 2.08
CA ALA A 873 29.92 -35.33 0.85
C ALA A 873 31.23 -35.47 0.05
N TRP A 874 31.34 -36.48 -0.80
CA TRP A 874 32.57 -36.71 -1.56
C TRP A 874 32.27 -37.18 -2.98
N TRP A 875 33.20 -36.88 -3.88
CA TRP A 875 33.16 -37.32 -5.27
C TRP A 875 34.31 -38.27 -5.55
N ASN A 876 33.99 -39.41 -6.18
CA ASN A 876 34.95 -40.42 -6.63
C ASN A 876 34.46 -41.12 -7.90
N GLY A 877 34.27 -40.35 -8.98
CA GLY A 877 33.55 -40.78 -10.20
C GLY A 877 32.04 -40.51 -10.16
N GLY A 878 31.52 -39.99 -9.04
CA GLY A 878 30.14 -39.56 -8.84
C GLY A 878 29.95 -38.97 -7.43
N TRP A 879 28.92 -38.14 -7.23
CA TRP A 879 28.63 -37.54 -5.93
C TRP A 879 27.96 -38.52 -4.98
N ASN A 880 28.54 -38.67 -3.79
CA ASN A 880 27.96 -39.43 -2.69
C ASN A 880 27.15 -38.52 -1.77
N ALA A 881 26.09 -39.06 -1.17
CA ALA A 881 25.19 -38.32 -0.29
C ALA A 881 25.89 -37.82 0.97
N TRP A 882 25.44 -36.67 1.47
CA TRP A 882 25.92 -36.04 2.71
C TRP A 882 25.81 -36.97 3.92
N GLN A 883 26.91 -37.11 4.67
CA GLN A 883 27.01 -37.91 5.89
C GLN A 883 27.45 -37.06 7.09
N PRO A 884 26.92 -37.29 8.30
CA PRO A 884 27.35 -36.58 9.50
C PRO A 884 28.77 -36.98 9.93
N ILE A 885 29.54 -35.99 10.40
CA ILE A 885 30.91 -36.13 10.93
C ILE A 885 30.83 -36.12 12.46
N TYR A 886 30.67 -37.31 13.05
CA TYR A 886 30.63 -37.54 14.50
C TYR A 886 29.57 -36.71 15.28
N ALA A 887 29.54 -36.87 16.61
CA ALA A 887 28.42 -36.46 17.47
C ALA A 887 28.51 -35.03 18.04
N ARG A 888 29.37 -34.15 17.52
CA ARG A 888 29.46 -32.75 18.00
C ARG A 888 28.71 -31.82 17.06
N THR A 889 27.98 -30.87 17.64
CA THR A 889 27.31 -29.80 16.91
C THR A 889 28.15 -28.52 16.94
N PHE A 890 28.01 -27.73 15.88
CA PHE A 890 28.65 -26.44 15.64
C PHE A 890 27.55 -25.41 15.33
N ALA A 891 27.85 -24.12 15.49
CA ALA A 891 26.89 -23.10 15.10
C ALA A 891 26.64 -23.16 13.57
N PRO A 892 25.38 -23.07 13.09
CA PRO A 892 25.09 -22.92 11.66
C PRO A 892 25.89 -21.77 11.05
N GLY A 893 26.46 -21.98 9.86
CA GLY A 893 27.37 -21.01 9.21
C GLY A 893 28.85 -21.09 9.66
N THR A 894 29.20 -22.02 10.56
CA THR A 894 30.60 -22.32 10.88
C THR A 894 31.35 -22.81 9.64
N VAL A 895 32.44 -22.16 9.29
CA VAL A 895 33.35 -22.60 8.21
C VAL A 895 34.22 -23.74 8.72
N ILE A 896 34.28 -24.83 7.97
CA ILE A 896 35.12 -25.98 8.27
C ILE A 896 36.51 -25.75 7.66
N ALA A 897 37.56 -26.21 8.33
CA ALA A 897 38.90 -26.27 7.72
C ALA A 897 39.24 -27.74 7.47
N ALA A 898 39.69 -28.07 6.26
CA ALA A 898 40.05 -29.44 5.87
C ALA A 898 41.44 -29.48 5.24
N GLN A 899 42.18 -30.56 5.46
CA GLN A 899 43.50 -30.79 4.88
C GLN A 899 43.67 -32.27 4.52
N SER A 900 44.20 -32.54 3.32
CA SER A 900 44.63 -33.88 2.90
C SER A 900 46.08 -34.12 3.32
N ARG A 901 46.41 -35.34 3.77
CA ARG A 901 47.79 -35.75 4.09
C ARG A 901 48.40 -36.65 3.01
N ASN A 902 47.57 -37.48 2.38
CA ASN A 902 47.91 -38.44 1.34
C ASN A 902 46.60 -38.79 0.58
N SER A 903 46.67 -39.34 -0.64
CA SER A 903 45.48 -39.81 -1.39
C SER A 903 44.56 -40.74 -0.59
N ASP A 904 45.13 -41.50 0.36
CA ASP A 904 44.42 -42.58 1.05
C ASP A 904 44.07 -42.27 2.52
N GLN A 905 44.43 -41.09 3.07
CA GLN A 905 44.20 -40.77 4.50
C GLN A 905 43.79 -39.31 4.77
N MET A 906 42.67 -39.16 5.49
CA MET A 906 42.19 -37.90 6.06
C MET A 906 42.49 -37.81 7.56
N VAL A 907 42.88 -36.62 8.04
CA VAL A 907 42.86 -36.28 9.47
C VAL A 907 42.01 -35.03 9.66
N ASP A 908 41.01 -35.11 10.52
CA ASP A 908 40.21 -33.97 10.96
C ASP A 908 41.05 -33.08 11.90
N GLY A 909 41.26 -31.82 11.52
CA GLY A 909 42.27 -30.91 12.10
C GLY A 909 41.66 -29.67 12.77
N ARG A 910 41.71 -29.64 14.11
CA ARG A 910 41.56 -28.52 15.07
C ARG A 910 40.64 -27.33 14.72
N VAL A 911 39.52 -27.25 15.44
CA VAL A 911 38.82 -25.99 15.75
C VAL A 911 39.63 -25.20 16.80
N ARG A 912 39.96 -23.93 16.52
CA ARG A 912 40.71 -23.07 17.45
C ARG A 912 39.74 -22.43 18.47
N GLY A 913 39.47 -23.11 19.58
CA GLY A 913 38.93 -22.49 20.80
C GLY A 913 40.07 -21.93 21.67
N ARG A 914 39.98 -20.67 22.10
CA ARG A 914 40.92 -20.09 23.09
C ARG A 914 40.59 -20.66 24.48
N GLY A 915 41.45 -21.55 24.99
CA GLY A 915 41.45 -22.05 26.37
C GLY A 915 42.46 -23.20 26.53
N GLY A 916 43.53 -23.00 27.30
CA GLY A 916 44.75 -23.82 27.23
C GLY A 916 44.74 -25.16 27.97
N ARG A 917 45.30 -26.21 27.33
CA ARG A 917 46.44 -27.06 27.74
C ARG A 917 46.60 -28.23 26.73
N PRO A 918 47.82 -28.71 26.42
CA PRO A 918 48.06 -29.76 25.41
C PRO A 918 48.20 -31.18 26.01
N GLY A 919 47.55 -32.18 25.37
CA GLY A 919 47.69 -33.63 25.59
C GLY A 919 46.32 -34.33 25.47
N VAL A 920 46.07 -35.50 24.85
CA VAL A 920 46.86 -36.61 24.30
C VAL A 920 46.00 -37.35 23.22
N ARG A 921 46.67 -37.89 22.19
CA ARG A 921 46.36 -38.94 21.19
C ARG A 921 44.92 -39.49 20.97
N GLY A 922 44.52 -39.54 19.69
CA GLY A 922 43.55 -40.49 19.14
C GLY A 922 43.14 -40.19 17.68
N VAL A 923 43.89 -40.70 16.71
CA VAL A 923 43.55 -40.72 15.26
C VAL A 923 43.49 -42.19 14.84
N VAL A 924 42.35 -42.70 14.35
CA VAL A 924 42.20 -43.74 13.30
C VAL A 924 40.71 -43.81 12.87
N ALA A 925 40.41 -43.72 11.57
CA ALA A 925 39.19 -44.29 10.99
C ALA A 925 39.58 -45.48 10.09
N ARG A 926 39.23 -46.71 10.51
CA ARG A 926 39.30 -47.93 9.66
C ARG A 926 37.88 -48.28 9.23
N ARG A 927 37.67 -48.58 7.94
CA ARG A 927 36.47 -49.29 7.45
C ARG A 927 36.86 -50.74 7.14
N VAL A 928 36.14 -51.68 7.75
CA VAL A 928 36.26 -53.12 7.51
C VAL A 928 35.21 -53.51 6.47
N GLU A 929 35.63 -53.98 5.30
CA GLU A 929 34.76 -54.71 4.37
C GLU A 929 35.24 -56.17 4.29
N ARG A 930 34.36 -57.11 4.66
CA ARG A 930 34.59 -58.55 4.53
C ARG A 930 34.30 -58.97 3.09
N LEU A 931 35.34 -59.42 2.40
CA LEU A 931 35.27 -60.20 1.16
C LEU A 931 34.71 -61.61 1.43
N ALA A 932 33.76 -62.03 0.61
CA ALA A 932 33.42 -63.45 0.42
C ALA A 932 33.99 -63.94 -0.92
N ALA A 933 35.02 -64.78 -0.81
CA ALA A 933 35.32 -65.96 -1.62
C ALA A 933 35.63 -65.81 -3.14
N HIS A 934 36.91 -65.94 -3.54
CA HIS A 934 37.48 -67.16 -4.18
C HIS A 934 38.95 -66.97 -4.67
N ARG A 935 39.83 -67.84 -4.14
CA ARG A 935 41.06 -68.48 -4.69
C ARG A 935 42.12 -67.70 -5.51
N HIS A 936 43.29 -67.56 -4.88
CA HIS A 936 44.71 -67.74 -5.31
C HIS A 936 45.02 -68.55 -6.61
N PRO A 937 46.30 -68.62 -7.10
CA PRO A 937 47.49 -67.72 -7.09
C PRO A 937 48.13 -67.52 -8.50
N TYR A 938 49.13 -66.62 -8.66
CA TYR A 938 50.53 -66.96 -9.03
C TYR A 938 51.43 -65.70 -9.25
N LEU A 939 52.40 -65.56 -8.34
CA LEU A 939 53.82 -65.20 -8.50
C LEU A 939 54.31 -64.12 -9.50
N ARG A 940 54.82 -63.01 -8.91
CA ARG A 940 56.24 -62.56 -8.90
C ARG A 940 56.84 -61.92 -10.19
N PRO A 941 58.01 -61.23 -10.10
CA PRO A 941 58.11 -59.77 -10.27
C PRO A 941 59.16 -59.34 -11.32
N GLN A 942 59.38 -58.03 -11.53
CA GLN A 942 60.72 -57.38 -11.44
C GLN A 942 60.71 -55.91 -11.94
N HIS A 943 61.28 -55.06 -11.08
CA HIS A 943 61.97 -53.76 -11.28
C HIS A 943 62.94 -53.70 -12.50
N PRO A 944 63.66 -52.59 -12.79
CA PRO A 944 63.44 -51.15 -12.52
C PRO A 944 63.91 -50.18 -13.66
N HIS A 945 63.76 -48.86 -13.42
CA HIS A 945 64.61 -47.73 -13.83
C HIS A 945 64.86 -47.40 -15.33
N ARG A 946 64.49 -46.17 -15.73
CA ARG A 946 65.38 -45.03 -16.06
C ARG A 946 64.57 -43.92 -16.77
N GLY A 947 64.76 -42.66 -16.34
CA GLY A 947 64.37 -41.46 -17.12
C GLY A 947 65.33 -41.22 -18.30
N PRO A 948 65.47 -39.99 -18.86
CA PRO A 948 64.82 -38.72 -18.55
C PRO A 948 64.20 -37.98 -19.78
N GLU A 949 63.45 -36.91 -19.47
CA GLU A 949 63.17 -35.60 -20.14
C GLU A 949 63.57 -35.33 -21.62
N PRO A 950 62.82 -34.46 -22.34
CA PRO A 950 62.77 -33.00 -22.09
C PRO A 950 61.46 -32.46 -21.51
#